data_AF-A0A0N0J891-F1
#
_entry.id   AF-A0A0N0J891-F1
#
_cell.length_a   1.000
_cell.length_b   1.000
_cell.length_c   1.000
_cell.angle_alpha   90.00
_cell.angle_beta   90.00
_cell.angle_gamma   90.00
#
_symmetry.space_group_name_H-M   'P 1'
#
loop_
_entity.id
_entity.type
_entity.pdbx_description
1 polymer ?
#
loop_
_entity_poly.entity_id
_entity_poly.type
_entity_poly.pdbx_seq_one_letter_code
_entity_poly.pdbx_strand_id
1 'polypeptide(L)'
;MTEEEARQVLLLQALETAPPPPGQRPVWSADDSTWATRQALAAVGEGAAPASFVVVRAGAALQRLLPRDAALQRWLVRRGWHPAWLGLALLLGALAGLLADQLGAPQRVNLLAPAVWAVVAWNLAVYLVLLLPLPSWPGGGLRSALAALGLRVPGGDGAAARAGALWAEHAAPLMAHRAALVLHSGAAALAAGLVAGLYLRGLVLDYRAGWQSTFLDATAVQQALGWLLAPASALTGIAVPEVAPLRVLPGADATASAAPWIHLYAATLGLAVVLPRALLALWAGRRAAAQARRFPLALDTPYFEALHPLMRPGRPHVLRLLWVAAPADLRAPALFGVHLPDNDGAPPQPCTVLRSTQGDELQLLRAPAGLDAAAVAAPAPWWAAAARALGLRSARTAPDPLPALREQVAGVLLHTEADAPRPAWLARLGRPVVVLLEGGSAAEPDPTATTTLAAQQRADGWLPEGRLLQALAAALDGDPRLQRLGASWQAAQAARFDALVAELAATLAEVAATHEPLADEGGLLSRGGDAEAARTRLEQQLEASLQAHGQRLQVLLWGAIDGTVPAGGDLAALRAPDGEGAALRSRLGEGRAALVGGALSGALVGLKADLLSGGLTLGAGAVAGGLIGALGAAGAARGLNLVRGTDRSFVAWDEAALGRYTAVLLQRALVAAHGLAPEEATQRLAPALAGRHGQLATLWRARRKTCANPGEAAALALSLQAPLADTLVQALGGPGRHA
;
A
#
# COMPACT_ATOMS: atom_id res chain seq x y z
N MET A 1 18.66 -1.67 16.04
CA MET A 1 18.39 -2.77 16.98
C MET A 1 19.62 -3.63 17.15
N THR A 2 19.74 -4.35 18.27
CA THR A 2 20.80 -5.32 18.54
C THR A 2 20.51 -6.69 17.90
N GLU A 3 21.50 -7.58 17.84
CA GLU A 3 21.33 -8.97 17.38
C GLU A 3 20.23 -9.72 18.16
N GLU A 4 20.16 -9.53 19.48
CA GLU A 4 19.15 -10.19 20.32
C GLU A 4 17.74 -9.66 20.03
N GLU A 5 17.60 -8.34 19.92
CA GLU A 5 16.34 -7.69 19.53
C GLU A 5 15.88 -8.16 18.14
N ALA A 6 16.79 -8.24 17.16
CA ALA A 6 16.47 -8.72 15.82
C ALA A 6 15.99 -10.18 15.83
N ARG A 7 16.60 -11.05 16.64
CA ARG A 7 16.13 -12.44 16.81
C ARG A 7 14.72 -12.50 17.36
N GLN A 8 14.39 -11.65 18.34
CA GLN A 8 13.05 -11.55 18.90
C GLN A 8 12.02 -11.09 17.85
N VAL A 9 12.36 -10.06 17.07
CA VAL A 9 11.50 -9.54 16.00
C VAL A 9 11.25 -10.59 14.92
N LEU A 10 12.30 -11.29 14.47
CA LEU A 10 12.18 -12.34 13.45
C LEU A 10 11.43 -13.58 13.94
N LEU A 11 11.55 -13.91 15.23
CA LEU A 11 10.76 -14.99 15.84
C LEU A 11 9.27 -14.64 15.86
N LEU A 12 8.93 -13.41 16.24
CA LEU A 12 7.53 -12.97 16.21
C LEU A 12 7.00 -12.96 14.77
N GLN A 13 7.76 -12.46 13.80
CA GLN A 13 7.39 -12.53 12.38
C GLN A 13 7.14 -13.96 11.91
N ALA A 14 7.96 -14.92 12.35
CA ALA A 14 7.75 -16.32 12.03
C ALA A 14 6.46 -16.88 12.63
N LEU A 15 6.09 -16.47 13.85
CA LEU A 15 4.84 -16.87 14.49
C LEU A 15 3.61 -16.29 13.79
N GLU A 16 3.70 -15.04 13.31
CA GLU A 16 2.61 -14.37 12.59
C GLU A 16 2.39 -14.91 11.17
N THR A 17 3.46 -15.41 10.54
CA THR A 17 3.44 -15.84 9.14
C THR A 17 3.43 -17.36 8.96
N ALA A 18 3.65 -18.14 10.01
CA ALA A 18 3.59 -19.60 9.95
C ALA A 18 2.13 -20.09 10.00
N PRO A 19 1.72 -20.96 9.07
CA PRO A 19 0.40 -21.60 9.16
C PRO A 19 0.32 -22.49 10.41
N PRO A 20 -0.82 -22.53 11.12
CA PRO A 20 -0.99 -23.40 12.27
C PRO A 20 -0.94 -24.87 11.84
N PRO A 21 -0.35 -25.77 12.66
CA PRO A 21 -0.38 -27.20 12.38
C PRO A 21 -1.83 -27.72 12.30
N PRO A 22 -2.12 -28.73 11.45
CA PRO A 22 -3.44 -29.32 11.36
C PRO A 22 -3.93 -29.82 12.72
N GLY A 23 -5.13 -29.42 13.14
CA GLY A 23 -5.77 -29.87 14.39
C GLY A 23 -5.31 -29.17 15.67
N GLN A 24 -4.43 -28.16 15.60
CA GLN A 24 -3.99 -27.38 16.76
C GLN A 24 -4.41 -25.91 16.65
N ARG A 25 -4.73 -25.30 17.79
CA ARG A 25 -4.99 -23.85 17.85
C ARG A 25 -3.67 -23.09 17.67
N PRO A 26 -3.66 -21.96 16.94
CA PRO A 26 -2.47 -21.16 16.78
C PRO A 26 -1.98 -20.62 18.14
N VAL A 27 -0.66 -20.71 18.37
CA VAL A 27 0.00 -20.17 19.59
C VAL A 27 -0.14 -18.65 19.69
N TRP A 28 -0.28 -18.00 18.53
CA TRP A 28 -0.51 -16.57 18.35
C TRP A 28 -1.97 -16.28 18.02
N SER A 29 -2.58 -15.31 18.72
CA SER A 29 -3.98 -14.91 18.54
C SER A 29 -4.14 -13.43 18.15
N ALA A 30 -5.31 -13.06 17.61
CA ALA A 30 -5.65 -11.67 17.32
C ALA A 30 -5.64 -10.78 18.60
N ASP A 31 -6.03 -11.35 19.75
CA ASP A 31 -5.97 -10.68 21.04
C ASP A 31 -4.53 -10.42 21.49
N ASP A 32 -3.63 -11.38 21.29
CA ASP A 32 -2.20 -11.20 21.59
C ASP A 32 -1.58 -10.12 20.68
N SER A 33 -1.96 -10.07 19.40
CA SER A 33 -1.53 -9.02 18.45
C SER A 33 -1.99 -7.63 18.85
N THR A 34 -3.27 -7.50 19.21
CA THR A 34 -3.87 -6.22 19.63
C THR A 34 -3.23 -5.73 20.92
N TRP A 35 -3.03 -6.63 21.88
CA TRP A 35 -2.38 -6.31 23.15
C TRP A 35 -0.92 -5.89 22.98
N ALA A 36 -0.13 -6.66 22.21
CA ALA A 36 1.28 -6.35 21.98
C ALA A 36 1.46 -5.01 21.24
N THR A 37 0.58 -4.72 20.28
CA THR A 37 0.58 -3.45 19.55
C THR A 37 0.23 -2.29 20.46
N ARG A 38 -0.83 -2.41 21.28
CA ARG A 38 -1.22 -1.38 22.25
C ARG A 38 -0.13 -1.10 23.28
N GLN A 39 0.51 -2.15 23.82
CA GLN A 39 1.60 -2.00 24.77
C GLN A 39 2.81 -1.33 24.14
N ALA A 40 3.15 -1.69 22.90
CA ALA A 40 4.22 -1.04 22.16
C ALA A 40 3.94 0.46 21.97
N LEU A 41 2.73 0.83 21.53
CA LEU A 41 2.35 2.23 21.35
C LEU A 41 2.40 3.04 22.65
N ALA A 42 1.89 2.48 23.74
CA ALA A 42 1.93 3.12 25.06
C ALA A 42 3.36 3.34 25.55
N ALA A 43 4.30 2.46 25.19
CA ALA A 43 5.69 2.55 25.62
C ALA A 43 6.55 3.46 24.73
N VAL A 44 6.32 3.49 23.40
CA VAL A 44 7.17 4.25 22.46
C VAL A 44 6.62 5.62 22.08
N GLY A 45 5.28 5.81 22.13
CA GLY A 45 4.61 7.04 21.72
C GLY A 45 4.45 7.21 20.19
N GLU A 46 3.65 8.19 19.77
CA GLU A 46 3.25 8.40 18.36
C GLU A 46 4.37 8.96 17.44
N GLY A 47 5.50 9.38 18.00
CA GLY A 47 6.65 9.91 17.23
C GLY A 47 7.84 8.95 17.13
N ALA A 48 7.69 7.70 17.58
CA ALA A 48 8.82 6.77 17.70
C ALA A 48 9.35 6.29 16.35
N ALA A 49 10.66 6.00 16.31
CA ALA A 49 11.26 5.34 15.16
C ALA A 49 10.68 3.91 14.96
N PRO A 50 10.55 3.42 13.71
CA PRO A 50 9.97 2.09 13.40
C PRO A 50 10.68 0.96 14.12
N ALA A 51 12.01 1.07 14.21
CA ALA A 51 12.85 0.09 14.88
C ALA A 51 12.52 -0.03 16.37
N SER A 52 12.21 1.09 17.04
CA SER A 52 11.81 1.07 18.45
C SER A 52 10.46 0.42 18.63
N PHE A 53 9.49 0.73 17.76
CA PHE A 53 8.16 0.13 17.79
C PHE A 53 8.21 -1.39 17.63
N VAL A 54 8.91 -1.93 16.62
CA VAL A 54 8.96 -3.39 16.40
C VAL A 54 9.68 -4.12 17.52
N VAL A 55 10.73 -3.53 18.09
CA VAL A 55 11.48 -4.15 19.19
C VAL A 55 10.62 -4.25 20.43
N VAL A 56 9.93 -3.17 20.81
CA VAL A 56 9.06 -3.18 21.99
C VAL A 56 7.86 -4.11 21.76
N ARG A 57 7.26 -4.10 20.55
CA ARG A 57 6.16 -5.02 20.19
C ARG A 57 6.60 -6.48 20.28
N ALA A 58 7.78 -6.80 19.77
CA ALA A 58 8.34 -8.16 19.84
C ALA A 58 8.61 -8.58 21.29
N GLY A 59 9.21 -7.70 22.10
CA GLY A 59 9.44 -7.97 23.52
C GLY A 59 8.14 -8.22 24.29
N ALA A 60 7.13 -7.36 24.10
CA ALA A 60 5.80 -7.51 24.67
C ALA A 60 5.16 -8.86 24.31
N ALA A 61 5.07 -9.16 23.02
CA ALA A 61 4.48 -10.40 22.53
C ALA A 61 5.19 -11.64 23.12
N LEU A 62 6.52 -11.68 23.07
CA LEU A 62 7.29 -12.84 23.52
C LEU A 62 7.21 -13.07 25.03
N GLN A 63 7.00 -12.03 25.85
CA GLN A 63 6.75 -12.22 27.29
C GLN A 63 5.52 -13.10 27.56
N ARG A 64 4.46 -13.00 26.74
CA ARG A 64 3.27 -13.85 26.86
C ARG A 64 3.40 -15.19 26.16
N LEU A 65 4.16 -15.26 25.06
CA LEU A 65 4.24 -16.45 24.21
C LEU A 65 5.30 -17.45 24.67
N LEU A 66 6.44 -17.00 25.20
CA LEU A 66 7.53 -17.89 25.61
C LEU A 66 7.13 -18.90 26.70
N PRO A 67 6.31 -18.54 27.72
CA PRO A 67 5.81 -19.52 28.69
C PRO A 67 4.88 -20.59 28.10
N ARG A 68 4.28 -20.33 26.93
CA ARG A 68 3.33 -21.24 26.27
C ARG A 68 4.01 -22.29 25.40
N ASP A 69 5.24 -22.04 24.95
CA ASP A 69 5.97 -22.94 24.06
C ASP A 69 7.49 -22.95 24.34
N ALA A 70 7.95 -24.06 24.94
CA ALA A 70 9.35 -24.29 25.24
C ALA A 70 10.24 -24.44 23.99
N ALA A 71 9.69 -24.72 22.81
CA ALA A 71 10.45 -24.72 21.55
C ALA A 71 10.87 -23.29 21.17
N LEU A 72 10.00 -22.30 21.34
CA LEU A 72 10.31 -20.88 21.09
C LEU A 72 11.40 -20.38 22.04
N GLN A 73 11.30 -20.74 23.33
CA GLN A 73 12.32 -20.41 24.32
C GLN A 73 13.68 -21.06 24.00
N ARG A 74 13.68 -22.34 23.63
CA ARG A 74 14.91 -23.04 23.19
C ARG A 74 15.51 -22.38 21.96
N TRP A 75 14.69 -21.93 21.00
CA TRP A 75 15.17 -21.24 19.80
C TRP A 75 15.86 -19.91 20.15
N LEU A 76 15.28 -19.08 21.02
CA LEU A 76 15.92 -17.81 21.43
C LEU A 76 17.25 -18.03 22.15
N VAL A 77 17.29 -18.95 23.11
CA VAL A 77 18.48 -19.24 23.92
C VAL A 77 19.61 -19.87 23.09
N ARG A 78 19.27 -20.73 22.12
CA ARG A 78 20.26 -21.40 21.27
C ARG A 78 20.84 -20.44 20.24
N ARG A 79 22.10 -20.06 20.46
CA ARG A 79 22.88 -19.24 19.53
C ARG A 79 23.72 -20.15 18.62
N GLY A 80 23.61 -19.97 17.31
CA GLY A 80 24.44 -20.69 16.34
C GLY A 80 25.92 -20.27 16.38
N TRP A 81 26.21 -19.07 16.90
CA TRP A 81 27.57 -18.58 17.15
C TRP A 81 27.93 -18.59 18.64
N HIS A 82 29.13 -19.05 18.96
CA HIS A 82 29.69 -19.06 20.33
C HIS A 82 31.14 -18.54 20.34
N PRO A 83 31.55 -17.70 21.31
CA PRO A 83 32.94 -17.21 21.36
C PRO A 83 33.98 -18.32 21.52
N ALA A 84 33.60 -19.49 22.04
CA ALA A 84 34.49 -20.64 22.15
C ALA A 84 35.05 -21.13 20.80
N TRP A 85 34.36 -20.89 19.68
CA TRP A 85 34.89 -21.23 18.34
C TRP A 85 36.19 -20.50 18.04
N LEU A 86 36.33 -19.25 18.51
CA LEU A 86 37.58 -18.51 18.38
C LEU A 86 38.69 -19.13 19.25
N GLY A 87 38.38 -19.46 20.51
CA GLY A 87 39.33 -20.14 21.40
C GLY A 87 39.80 -21.48 20.84
N LEU A 88 38.87 -22.27 20.30
CA LEU A 88 39.17 -23.55 19.65
C LEU A 88 40.05 -23.37 18.42
N ALA A 89 39.76 -22.39 17.55
CA ALA A 89 40.57 -22.15 16.37
C ALA A 89 41.98 -21.63 16.69
N LEU A 90 42.13 -20.79 17.73
CA LEU A 90 43.43 -20.37 18.23
C LEU A 90 44.22 -21.56 18.77
N LEU A 91 43.59 -22.41 19.59
CA LEU A 91 44.22 -23.61 20.15
C LEU A 91 44.65 -24.59 19.06
N LEU A 92 43.72 -24.99 18.18
CA LEU A 92 44.00 -25.93 17.09
C LEU A 92 45.03 -25.39 16.11
N GLY A 93 44.95 -24.09 15.79
CA GLY A 93 45.94 -23.42 14.95
C GLY A 93 47.33 -23.48 15.58
N ALA A 94 47.47 -23.02 16.82
CA ALA A 94 48.76 -23.02 17.53
C ALA A 94 49.35 -24.43 17.67
N LEU A 95 48.53 -25.43 18.04
CA LEU A 95 48.97 -26.83 18.13
C LEU A 95 49.38 -27.37 16.76
N ALA A 96 48.61 -27.13 15.71
CA ALA A 96 48.95 -27.56 14.36
C ALA A 96 50.25 -26.91 13.87
N GLY A 97 50.46 -25.62 14.16
CA GLY A 97 51.70 -24.90 13.86
C GLY A 97 52.91 -25.47 14.59
N LEU A 98 52.77 -25.71 15.89
CA LEU A 98 53.81 -26.33 16.73
C LEU A 98 54.17 -27.74 16.22
N LEU A 99 53.17 -28.51 15.79
CA LEU A 99 53.36 -29.86 15.27
C LEU A 99 53.86 -29.90 13.82
N ALA A 100 53.58 -28.88 13.00
CA ALA A 100 54.01 -28.83 11.60
C ALA A 100 55.55 -28.84 11.48
N ASP A 101 56.24 -28.30 12.47
CA ASP A 101 57.71 -28.36 12.54
C ASP A 101 58.23 -29.80 12.77
N GLN A 102 57.43 -30.72 13.34
CA GLN A 102 57.79 -32.14 13.62
C GLN A 102 57.91 -33.01 12.38
N LEU A 103 57.49 -32.54 11.21
CA LEU A 103 57.53 -33.32 9.97
C LEU A 103 58.93 -33.30 9.30
N GLY A 104 59.93 -32.64 9.92
CA GLY A 104 61.31 -32.55 9.44
C GLY A 104 62.31 -33.46 10.17
N ALA A 105 63.54 -33.52 9.68
CA ALA A 105 64.62 -34.28 10.32
C ALA A 105 64.95 -33.71 11.72
N PRO A 106 65.13 -34.55 12.76
CA PRO A 106 65.11 -34.13 14.17
C PRO A 106 66.25 -33.19 14.60
N GLN A 107 67.32 -33.03 13.82
CA GLN A 107 68.52 -32.27 14.22
C GLN A 107 68.95 -31.15 13.24
N ARG A 108 68.16 -30.83 12.20
CA ARG A 108 68.53 -29.81 11.21
C ARG A 108 67.38 -28.93 10.72
N VAL A 109 67.63 -27.63 10.57
CA VAL A 109 66.77 -26.72 9.81
C VAL A 109 67.15 -26.80 8.35
N ASN A 110 66.26 -27.34 7.52
CA ASN A 110 66.40 -27.20 6.07
C ASN A 110 66.05 -25.74 5.68
N LEU A 111 66.97 -25.00 5.06
CA LEU A 111 66.69 -23.60 4.67
C LEU A 111 65.63 -23.50 3.56
N LEU A 112 65.43 -24.59 2.82
CA LEU A 112 64.33 -24.76 1.87
C LEU A 112 63.14 -25.49 2.51
N ALA A 113 63.01 -25.44 3.84
CA ALA A 113 61.96 -26.13 4.60
C ALA A 113 60.59 -25.94 3.95
N PRO A 114 59.94 -27.02 3.49
CA PRO A 114 58.65 -26.94 2.82
C PRO A 114 57.59 -26.26 3.68
N ALA A 115 57.62 -26.42 5.00
CA ALA A 115 56.57 -25.93 5.90
C ALA A 115 56.47 -24.39 5.96
N VAL A 116 57.58 -23.68 6.22
CA VAL A 116 57.58 -22.20 6.31
C VAL A 116 57.15 -21.58 4.99
N TRP A 117 57.76 -22.04 3.89
CA TRP A 117 57.48 -21.49 2.56
C TRP A 117 56.10 -21.88 2.04
N ALA A 118 55.57 -23.07 2.36
CA ALA A 118 54.19 -23.43 2.05
C ALA A 118 53.19 -22.53 2.78
N VAL A 119 53.42 -22.24 4.07
CA VAL A 119 52.57 -21.33 4.84
C VAL A 119 52.62 -19.92 4.25
N VAL A 120 53.81 -19.40 3.92
CA VAL A 120 53.94 -18.08 3.29
C VAL A 120 53.26 -18.04 1.92
N ALA A 121 53.57 -18.98 1.02
CA ALA A 121 53.00 -19.04 -0.32
C ALA A 121 51.47 -19.16 -0.31
N TRP A 122 50.93 -20.01 0.57
CA TRP A 122 49.48 -20.14 0.75
C TRP A 122 48.84 -18.83 1.23
N ASN A 123 49.48 -18.12 2.16
CA ASN A 123 48.97 -16.84 2.63
C ASN A 123 48.99 -15.77 1.53
N LEU A 124 50.07 -15.70 0.75
CA LEU A 124 50.16 -14.79 -0.41
C LEU A 124 49.06 -15.10 -1.44
N ALA A 125 48.82 -16.37 -1.75
CA ALA A 125 47.73 -16.78 -2.64
C ALA A 125 46.36 -16.35 -2.09
N VAL A 126 46.11 -16.52 -0.80
CA VAL A 126 44.86 -16.06 -0.17
C VAL A 126 44.73 -14.54 -0.24
N TYR A 127 45.81 -13.77 -0.02
CA TYR A 127 45.74 -12.31 -0.15
C TYR A 127 45.48 -11.87 -1.58
N LEU A 128 46.08 -12.53 -2.56
CA LEU A 128 45.80 -12.28 -3.98
C LEU A 128 44.32 -12.53 -4.30
N VAL A 129 43.75 -13.64 -3.81
CA VAL A 129 42.32 -13.95 -3.95
C VAL A 129 41.43 -12.90 -3.28
N LEU A 130 41.86 -12.33 -2.14
CA LEU A 130 41.10 -11.27 -1.45
C LEU A 130 41.17 -9.91 -2.17
N LEU A 131 42.22 -9.65 -2.94
CA LEU A 131 42.41 -8.40 -3.70
C LEU A 131 41.75 -8.45 -5.08
N LEU A 132 41.64 -9.63 -5.69
CA LEU A 132 41.06 -9.80 -7.01
C LEU A 132 39.53 -9.94 -6.95
N PRO A 133 38.78 -9.31 -7.88
CA PRO A 133 37.32 -9.48 -7.98
C PRO A 133 36.99 -10.81 -8.66
N LEU A 134 37.28 -11.92 -7.99
CA LEU A 134 37.05 -13.26 -8.53
C LEU A 134 35.54 -13.63 -8.44
N PRO A 135 34.99 -14.30 -9.46
CA PRO A 135 33.62 -14.81 -9.40
C PRO A 135 33.50 -15.82 -8.24
N SER A 136 32.36 -15.76 -7.55
CA SER A 136 32.03 -16.66 -6.45
C SER A 136 32.01 -18.12 -6.92
N TRP A 137 32.74 -19.00 -6.23
CA TRP A 137 32.77 -20.42 -6.53
C TRP A 137 31.41 -21.10 -6.26
N PRO A 138 30.89 -21.93 -7.20
CA PRO A 138 29.66 -22.69 -6.98
C PRO A 138 29.87 -23.69 -5.82
N GLY A 139 28.94 -23.70 -4.86
CA GLY A 139 29.04 -24.50 -3.62
C GLY A 139 29.64 -23.77 -2.42
N GLY A 140 30.25 -22.60 -2.63
CA GLY A 140 30.83 -21.78 -1.57
C GLY A 140 32.11 -22.35 -0.93
N GLY A 141 33.01 -21.47 -0.48
CA GLY A 141 34.26 -21.87 0.17
C GLY A 141 34.12 -22.24 1.66
N LEU A 142 35.23 -22.60 2.32
CA LEU A 142 35.28 -22.91 3.75
C LEU A 142 34.64 -21.81 4.63
N ARG A 143 34.80 -20.54 4.23
CA ARG A 143 34.18 -19.39 4.89
C ARG A 143 32.64 -19.46 4.87
N SER A 144 32.03 -19.82 3.74
CA SER A 144 30.56 -19.95 3.65
C SER A 144 30.06 -21.21 4.35
N ALA A 145 30.84 -22.29 4.36
CA ALA A 145 30.49 -23.50 5.12
C ALA A 145 30.45 -23.23 6.64
N LEU A 146 31.46 -22.53 7.17
CA LEU A 146 31.48 -22.08 8.57
C LEU A 146 30.37 -21.07 8.88
N ALA A 147 30.11 -20.14 7.96
CA ALA A 147 28.99 -19.22 8.10
C ALA A 147 27.66 -19.99 8.16
N ALA A 148 27.44 -20.95 7.27
CA ALA A 148 26.25 -21.79 7.27
C ALA A 148 26.11 -22.57 8.59
N LEU A 149 27.21 -23.08 9.16
CA LEU A 149 27.19 -23.75 10.46
C LEU A 149 26.75 -22.81 11.59
N GLY A 150 27.18 -21.54 11.57
CA GLY A 150 26.71 -20.54 12.53
C GLY A 150 25.26 -20.07 12.32
N LEU A 151 24.70 -20.29 11.12
CA LEU A 151 23.29 -20.04 10.81
C LEU A 151 22.39 -21.24 11.10
N ARG A 152 22.96 -22.45 11.28
CA ARG A 152 22.19 -23.64 11.64
C ARG A 152 21.57 -23.45 13.02
N VAL A 153 20.24 -23.47 13.05
CA VAL A 153 19.48 -23.60 14.29
C VAL A 153 18.87 -25.00 14.30
N PRO A 154 19.15 -25.83 15.31
CA PRO A 154 18.66 -27.21 15.33
C PRO A 154 17.14 -27.26 15.52
N GLY A 155 16.47 -28.00 14.63
CA GLY A 155 15.21 -28.74 14.80
C GLY A 155 14.04 -28.03 15.49
N GLY A 156 12.98 -27.77 14.72
CA GLY A 156 11.64 -27.44 15.19
C GLY A 156 10.70 -27.33 14.00
N ASP A 157 9.45 -27.77 14.14
CA ASP A 157 8.45 -27.68 13.08
C ASP A 157 7.72 -26.32 13.12
N GLY A 158 7.07 -25.95 12.02
CA GLY A 158 6.25 -24.73 11.95
C GLY A 158 7.04 -23.43 12.16
N ALA A 159 6.69 -22.66 13.19
CA ALA A 159 7.22 -21.32 13.43
C ALA A 159 8.73 -21.29 13.73
N ALA A 160 9.29 -22.29 14.42
CA ALA A 160 10.72 -22.33 14.74
C ALA A 160 11.60 -22.56 13.50
N ALA A 161 11.15 -23.39 12.55
CA ALA A 161 11.82 -23.56 11.25
C ALA A 161 11.79 -22.27 10.43
N ARG A 162 10.61 -21.62 10.35
CA ARG A 162 10.46 -20.34 9.64
C ARG A 162 11.35 -19.25 10.26
N ALA A 163 11.43 -19.18 11.58
CA ALA A 163 12.33 -18.27 12.28
C ALA A 163 13.80 -18.55 11.94
N GLY A 164 14.19 -19.82 11.85
CA GLY A 164 15.52 -20.23 11.40
C GLY A 164 15.83 -19.77 9.97
N ALA A 165 14.88 -19.89 9.04
CA ALA A 165 15.06 -19.44 7.66
C ALA A 165 15.19 -17.91 7.56
N LEU A 166 14.31 -17.16 8.22
CA LEU A 166 14.38 -15.69 8.28
C LEU A 166 15.68 -15.22 8.93
N TRP A 167 16.13 -15.91 9.99
CA TRP A 167 17.42 -15.63 10.61
C TRP A 167 18.59 -15.89 9.64
N ALA A 168 18.56 -17.00 8.91
CA ALA A 168 19.61 -17.34 7.95
C ALA A 168 19.78 -16.27 6.85
N GLU A 169 18.66 -15.75 6.34
CA GLU A 169 18.61 -14.69 5.33
C GLU A 169 19.27 -13.38 5.83
N HIS A 170 18.89 -12.92 7.02
CA HIS A 170 19.32 -11.61 7.52
C HIS A 170 20.68 -11.65 8.24
N ALA A 171 21.05 -12.76 8.87
CA ALA A 171 22.29 -12.88 9.64
C ALA A 171 23.48 -13.38 8.82
N ALA A 172 23.30 -13.72 7.53
CA ALA A 172 24.37 -14.14 6.63
C ALA A 172 25.62 -13.22 6.64
N PRO A 173 25.51 -11.88 6.51
CA PRO A 173 26.69 -11.00 6.53
C PRO A 173 27.41 -11.01 7.88
N LEU A 174 26.66 -11.03 8.99
CA LEU A 174 27.22 -11.11 10.34
C LEU A 174 28.00 -12.42 10.52
N MET A 175 27.43 -13.53 10.06
CA MET A 175 28.05 -14.84 10.19
C MET A 175 29.27 -14.99 9.29
N ALA A 176 29.29 -14.34 8.12
CA ALA A 176 30.47 -14.30 7.26
C ALA A 176 31.65 -13.57 7.93
N HIS A 177 31.41 -12.47 8.65
CA HIS A 177 32.46 -11.78 9.42
C HIS A 177 32.96 -12.62 10.60
N ARG A 178 32.06 -13.32 11.30
CA ARG A 178 32.43 -14.25 12.38
C ARG A 178 33.27 -15.43 11.86
N ALA A 179 32.88 -16.03 10.74
CA ALA A 179 33.67 -17.07 10.09
C ALA A 179 35.06 -16.57 9.66
N ALA A 180 35.13 -15.35 9.10
CA ALA A 180 36.40 -14.72 8.75
C ALA A 180 37.29 -14.51 9.99
N LEU A 181 36.73 -14.02 11.10
CA LEU A 181 37.45 -13.89 12.37
C LEU A 181 38.08 -15.22 12.81
N VAL A 182 37.30 -16.32 12.83
CA VAL A 182 37.81 -17.66 13.20
C VAL A 182 38.96 -18.10 12.29
N LEU A 183 38.77 -17.98 10.98
CA LEU A 183 39.76 -18.43 9.99
C LEU A 183 41.06 -17.63 10.05
N HIS A 184 40.97 -16.30 10.15
CA HIS A 184 42.15 -15.45 10.24
C HIS A 184 42.88 -15.63 11.57
N SER A 185 42.16 -15.74 12.69
CA SER A 185 42.76 -16.04 13.99
C SER A 185 43.43 -17.42 14.02
N GLY A 186 42.78 -18.45 13.47
CA GLY A 186 43.37 -19.78 13.36
C GLY A 186 44.64 -19.80 12.49
N ALA A 187 44.64 -19.09 11.36
CA ALA A 187 45.82 -18.97 10.50
C ALA A 187 46.98 -18.19 11.17
N ALA A 188 46.66 -17.10 11.89
CA ALA A 188 47.65 -16.36 12.67
C ALA A 188 48.25 -17.22 13.79
N ALA A 189 47.40 -17.98 14.50
CA ALA A 189 47.83 -18.89 15.56
C ALA A 189 48.67 -20.04 15.00
N LEU A 190 48.37 -20.56 13.82
CA LEU A 190 49.19 -21.57 13.15
C LEU A 190 50.58 -21.05 12.82
N ALA A 191 50.69 -19.85 12.26
CA ALA A 191 52.00 -19.24 12.00
C ALA A 191 52.75 -18.94 13.31
N ALA A 192 52.07 -18.44 14.33
CA ALA A 192 52.68 -18.20 15.65
C ALA A 192 53.14 -19.50 16.33
N GLY A 193 52.37 -20.58 16.22
CA GLY A 193 52.73 -21.91 16.70
C GLY A 193 53.96 -22.48 15.98
N LEU A 194 54.04 -22.27 14.66
CA LEU A 194 55.22 -22.64 13.88
C LEU A 194 56.46 -21.86 14.33
N VAL A 195 56.34 -20.54 14.54
CA VAL A 195 57.42 -19.72 15.10
C VAL A 195 57.83 -20.21 16.49
N ALA A 196 56.87 -20.52 17.36
CA ALA A 196 57.13 -21.06 18.69
C ALA A 196 57.85 -22.42 18.63
N GLY A 197 57.49 -23.29 17.69
CA GLY A 197 58.16 -24.58 17.45
C GLY A 197 59.63 -24.40 17.06
N LEU A 198 59.90 -23.50 16.11
CA LEU A 198 61.27 -23.18 15.69
C LEU A 198 62.13 -22.68 16.86
N TYR A 199 61.60 -21.79 17.70
CA TYR A 199 62.32 -21.29 18.88
C TYR A 199 62.47 -22.35 19.97
N LEU A 200 61.44 -23.15 20.24
CA LEU A 200 61.51 -24.21 21.25
C LEU A 200 62.62 -25.20 20.91
N ARG A 201 62.76 -25.56 19.63
CA ARG A 201 63.87 -26.41 19.19
C ARG A 201 65.21 -25.72 19.20
N GLY A 202 65.29 -24.46 18.77
CA GLY A 202 66.54 -23.70 18.84
C GLY A 202 67.07 -23.51 20.26
N LEU A 203 66.19 -23.55 21.28
CA LEU A 203 66.54 -23.46 22.69
C LEU A 203 66.85 -24.81 23.34
N VAL A 204 66.14 -25.88 22.94
CA VAL A 204 66.24 -27.21 23.57
C VAL A 204 67.22 -28.14 22.83
N LEU A 205 67.41 -27.94 21.53
CA LEU A 205 68.22 -28.78 20.64
C LEU A 205 69.30 -27.94 19.93
N ASP A 206 70.44 -28.54 19.64
CA ASP A 206 71.51 -27.89 18.87
C ASP A 206 71.19 -27.89 17.36
N TYR A 207 70.26 -27.02 16.96
CA TYR A 207 69.73 -26.96 15.61
C TYR A 207 70.75 -26.38 14.62
N ARG A 208 71.10 -27.18 13.60
CA ARG A 208 72.06 -26.80 12.57
C ARG A 208 71.37 -26.41 11.26
N ALA A 209 71.83 -25.33 10.63
CA ALA A 209 71.29 -24.84 9.36
C ALA A 209 71.98 -25.53 8.18
N GLY A 210 71.18 -26.00 7.22
CA GLY A 210 71.70 -26.56 5.97
C GLY A 210 70.64 -26.60 4.88
N TRP A 211 71.06 -26.77 3.63
CA TRP A 211 70.15 -26.94 2.50
C TRP A 211 70.63 -28.00 1.52
N GLN A 212 69.67 -28.58 0.80
CA GLN A 212 69.91 -29.60 -0.21
C GLN A 212 68.97 -29.33 -1.40
N SER A 213 69.50 -29.39 -2.61
CA SER A 213 68.71 -29.35 -3.83
C SER A 213 69.42 -30.14 -4.93
N THR A 214 68.63 -30.91 -5.68
CA THR A 214 69.08 -31.60 -6.90
C THR A 214 69.13 -30.64 -8.09
N PHE A 215 68.35 -29.54 -8.05
CA PHE A 215 68.14 -28.65 -9.19
C PHE A 215 68.76 -27.26 -9.04
N LEU A 216 68.95 -26.78 -7.81
CA LEU A 216 69.41 -25.42 -7.53
C LEU A 216 70.87 -25.42 -7.08
N ASP A 217 71.64 -24.45 -7.59
CA ASP A 217 72.99 -24.15 -7.13
C ASP A 217 72.97 -23.12 -5.98
N ALA A 218 74.15 -22.88 -5.37
CA ALA A 218 74.25 -21.98 -4.23
C ALA A 218 73.90 -20.53 -4.59
N THR A 219 74.21 -20.10 -5.82
CA THR A 219 73.91 -18.75 -6.30
C THR A 219 72.40 -18.52 -6.41
N ALA A 220 71.66 -19.45 -7.02
CA ALA A 220 70.22 -19.36 -7.14
C ALA A 220 69.53 -19.37 -5.76
N VAL A 221 70.00 -20.21 -4.82
CA VAL A 221 69.49 -20.25 -3.45
C VAL A 221 69.78 -18.95 -2.71
N GLN A 222 70.98 -18.37 -2.85
CA GLN A 222 71.35 -17.09 -2.24
C GLN A 222 70.44 -15.96 -2.76
N GLN A 223 70.21 -15.90 -4.07
CA GLN A 223 69.34 -14.89 -4.67
C GLN A 223 67.88 -15.03 -4.20
N ALA A 224 67.35 -16.26 -4.20
CA ALA A 224 65.98 -16.52 -3.78
C ALA A 224 65.76 -16.17 -2.30
N LEU A 225 66.63 -16.64 -1.39
CA LEU A 225 66.54 -16.33 0.03
C LEU A 225 66.85 -14.86 0.32
N GLY A 226 67.79 -14.25 -0.42
CA GLY A 226 68.07 -12.82 -0.36
C GLY A 226 66.84 -11.98 -0.65
N TRP A 227 66.08 -12.32 -1.69
CA TRP A 227 64.85 -11.61 -2.05
C TRP A 227 63.70 -11.88 -1.05
N LEU A 228 63.45 -13.16 -0.72
CA LEU A 228 62.35 -13.55 0.16
C LEU A 228 62.53 -13.06 1.60
N LEU A 229 63.77 -13.03 2.10
CA LEU A 229 64.10 -12.59 3.46
C LEU A 229 64.47 -11.11 3.54
N ALA A 230 64.55 -10.37 2.42
CA ALA A 230 64.90 -8.96 2.43
C ALA A 230 64.04 -8.11 3.40
N PRO A 231 62.70 -8.27 3.47
CA PRO A 231 61.88 -7.51 4.42
C PRO A 231 62.20 -7.86 5.87
N ALA A 232 62.46 -9.14 6.16
CA ALA A 232 62.81 -9.61 7.49
C ALA A 232 64.21 -9.14 7.91
N SER A 233 65.17 -9.14 6.98
CA SER A 233 66.53 -8.63 7.18
C SER A 233 66.51 -7.13 7.48
N ALA A 234 65.74 -6.35 6.70
CA ALA A 234 65.57 -4.92 6.92
C ALA A 234 64.91 -4.62 8.28
N LEU A 235 63.94 -5.43 8.71
CA LEU A 235 63.27 -5.26 10.00
C LEU A 235 64.15 -5.63 11.20
N THR A 236 64.91 -6.73 11.09
CA THR A 236 65.69 -7.29 12.21
C THR A 236 67.10 -6.74 12.30
N GLY A 237 67.62 -6.13 11.23
CA GLY A 237 69.03 -5.75 11.10
C GLY A 237 69.97 -6.94 10.89
N ILE A 238 69.45 -8.16 10.77
CA ILE A 238 70.23 -9.38 10.55
C ILE A 238 70.45 -9.54 9.04
N ALA A 239 71.69 -9.47 8.57
CA ALA A 239 72.02 -9.75 7.18
C ALA A 239 71.75 -11.23 6.84
N VAL A 240 71.30 -11.51 5.60
CA VAL A 240 71.08 -12.89 5.13
C VAL A 240 72.45 -13.58 5.02
N PRO A 241 72.73 -14.64 5.82
CA PRO A 241 74.02 -15.31 5.81
C PRO A 241 74.32 -15.98 4.45
N GLU A 242 75.60 -16.20 4.14
CA GLU A 242 75.99 -16.93 2.93
C GLU A 242 75.53 -18.38 2.96
N VAL A 243 74.88 -18.84 1.88
CA VAL A 243 74.31 -20.19 1.79
C VAL A 243 75.27 -21.21 1.20
N ALA A 244 76.31 -20.78 0.47
CA ALA A 244 77.30 -21.68 -0.13
C ALA A 244 77.96 -22.64 0.88
N PRO A 245 78.44 -22.19 2.07
CA PRO A 245 79.01 -23.09 3.08
C PRO A 245 77.96 -23.97 3.78
N LEU A 246 76.67 -23.73 3.57
CA LEU A 246 75.55 -24.43 4.20
C LEU A 246 75.00 -25.59 3.36
N ARG A 247 75.58 -25.86 2.18
CA ARG A 247 75.14 -26.96 1.31
C ARG A 247 75.55 -28.30 1.90
N VAL A 248 74.58 -29.13 2.26
CA VAL A 248 74.83 -30.44 2.89
C VAL A 248 74.94 -31.52 1.82
N LEU A 249 76.11 -32.15 1.70
CA LEU A 249 76.35 -33.26 0.78
C LEU A 249 75.58 -34.53 1.22
N PRO A 250 75.29 -35.47 0.30
CA PRO A 250 74.71 -36.76 0.67
C PRO A 250 75.57 -37.47 1.73
N GLY A 251 74.97 -37.83 2.87
CA GLY A 251 75.66 -38.49 3.99
C GLY A 251 76.45 -37.58 4.94
N ALA A 252 76.44 -36.26 4.73
CA ALA A 252 77.07 -35.29 5.64
C ALA A 252 76.06 -34.63 6.58
N ASP A 253 76.54 -34.16 7.73
CA ASP A 253 75.76 -33.41 8.72
C ASP A 253 75.93 -31.89 8.57
N ALA A 254 74.90 -31.14 8.94
CA ALA A 254 74.95 -29.67 8.97
C ALA A 254 75.74 -29.20 10.19
N THR A 255 76.60 -28.20 10.04
CA THR A 255 77.50 -27.73 11.11
C THR A 255 77.26 -26.27 11.53
N ALA A 256 76.65 -25.45 10.68
CA ALA A 256 76.41 -24.04 10.96
C ALA A 256 75.24 -23.82 11.92
N SER A 257 75.31 -22.77 12.74
CA SER A 257 74.23 -22.40 13.65
C SER A 257 72.97 -21.97 12.89
N ALA A 258 71.81 -22.48 13.30
CA ALA A 258 70.52 -22.07 12.74
C ALA A 258 69.95 -20.77 13.34
N ALA A 259 70.55 -20.21 14.40
CA ALA A 259 69.96 -19.09 15.15
C ALA A 259 69.64 -17.86 14.28
N PRO A 260 70.53 -17.35 13.41
CA PRO A 260 70.21 -16.20 12.54
C PRO A 260 69.04 -16.50 11.59
N TRP A 261 68.94 -17.74 11.12
CA TRP A 261 67.87 -18.20 10.22
C TRP A 261 66.52 -18.30 10.93
N ILE A 262 66.50 -18.77 12.19
CA ILE A 262 65.27 -18.83 13.00
C ILE A 262 64.69 -17.42 13.18
N HIS A 263 65.53 -16.42 13.48
CA HIS A 263 65.07 -15.03 13.59
C HIS A 263 64.53 -14.47 12.26
N LEU A 264 65.22 -14.72 11.14
CA LEU A 264 64.76 -14.27 9.82
C LEU A 264 63.46 -14.96 9.39
N TYR A 265 63.28 -16.26 9.65
CA TYR A 265 62.02 -16.96 9.38
C TYR A 265 60.90 -16.51 10.32
N ALA A 266 61.18 -16.30 11.60
CA ALA A 266 60.21 -15.78 12.54
C ALA A 266 59.72 -14.38 12.13
N ALA A 267 60.63 -13.49 11.74
CA ALA A 267 60.30 -12.16 11.23
C ALA A 267 59.52 -12.23 9.92
N THR A 268 59.88 -13.13 9.00
CA THR A 268 59.15 -13.35 7.74
C THR A 268 57.73 -13.83 7.99
N LEU A 269 57.54 -14.86 8.84
CA LEU A 269 56.21 -15.34 9.22
C LEU A 269 55.42 -14.26 9.98
N GLY A 270 56.10 -13.48 10.82
CA GLY A 270 55.55 -12.32 11.51
C GLY A 270 54.96 -11.31 10.54
N LEU A 271 55.76 -10.86 9.57
CA LEU A 271 55.40 -9.84 8.58
C LEU A 271 54.42 -10.33 7.53
N ALA A 272 54.65 -11.52 6.96
CA ALA A 272 53.89 -12.03 5.84
C ALA A 272 52.59 -12.73 6.27
N VAL A 273 52.49 -13.19 7.53
CA VAL A 273 51.35 -14.02 7.96
C VAL A 273 50.72 -13.52 9.24
N VAL A 274 51.46 -13.52 10.36
CA VAL A 274 50.88 -13.26 11.70
C VAL A 274 50.27 -11.87 11.75
N LEU A 275 51.02 -10.83 11.37
CA LEU A 275 50.57 -9.45 11.42
C LEU A 275 49.38 -9.18 10.46
N PRO A 276 49.46 -9.49 9.15
CA PRO A 276 48.32 -9.28 8.25
C PRO A 276 47.08 -10.08 8.65
N ARG A 277 47.23 -11.34 9.09
CA ARG A 277 46.09 -12.15 9.56
C ARG A 277 45.49 -11.60 10.85
N ALA A 278 46.30 -11.15 11.80
CA ALA A 278 45.81 -10.52 13.02
C ALA A 278 45.04 -9.23 12.72
N LEU A 279 45.52 -8.41 11.78
CA LEU A 279 44.83 -7.20 11.33
C LEU A 279 43.49 -7.52 10.66
N LEU A 280 43.47 -8.52 9.77
CA LEU A 280 42.23 -8.99 9.12
C LEU A 280 41.23 -9.59 10.13
N ALA A 281 41.72 -10.34 11.12
CA ALA A 281 40.92 -10.87 12.22
C ALA A 281 40.31 -9.72 13.05
N LEU A 282 41.12 -8.72 13.42
CA LEU A 282 40.64 -7.55 14.15
C LEU A 282 39.59 -6.77 13.36
N TRP A 283 39.81 -6.56 12.06
CA TRP A 283 38.84 -5.92 11.19
C TRP A 283 37.53 -6.70 11.12
N ALA A 284 37.59 -8.02 10.91
CA ALA A 284 36.43 -8.89 10.88
C ALA A 284 35.68 -8.89 12.22
N GLY A 285 36.40 -8.92 13.34
CA GLY A 285 35.85 -8.84 14.69
C GLY A 285 35.16 -7.50 14.95
N ARG A 286 35.76 -6.38 14.53
CA ARG A 286 35.15 -5.04 14.62
C ARG A 286 33.87 -4.95 13.78
N ARG A 287 33.88 -5.47 12.55
CA ARG A 287 32.67 -5.51 11.68
C ARG A 287 31.58 -6.39 12.27
N ALA A 288 31.93 -7.58 12.77
CA ALA A 288 30.98 -8.46 13.44
C ALA A 288 30.38 -7.83 14.70
N ALA A 289 31.21 -7.19 15.54
CA ALA A 289 30.75 -6.49 16.73
C ALA A 289 29.86 -5.29 16.40
N ALA A 290 30.21 -4.51 15.37
CA ALA A 290 29.39 -3.40 14.90
C ALA A 290 28.02 -3.88 14.39
N GLN A 291 27.98 -4.92 13.57
CA GLN A 291 26.73 -5.50 13.06
C GLN A 291 25.91 -6.18 14.17
N ALA A 292 26.54 -6.82 15.16
CA ALA A 292 25.81 -7.40 16.29
C ALA A 292 25.17 -6.32 17.18
N ARG A 293 25.82 -5.15 17.33
CA ARG A 293 25.27 -4.00 18.09
C ARG A 293 24.25 -3.20 17.30
N ARG A 294 24.43 -3.09 15.98
CA ARG A 294 23.56 -2.38 15.04
C ARG A 294 23.17 -3.32 13.91
N PHE A 295 22.29 -4.25 14.23
CA PHE A 295 21.83 -5.26 13.29
C PHE A 295 20.98 -4.61 12.18
N PRO A 296 21.37 -4.75 10.90
CA PRO A 296 20.66 -4.13 9.79
C PRO A 296 19.48 -5.00 9.38
N LEU A 297 18.36 -4.89 10.10
CA LEU A 297 17.09 -5.49 9.69
C LEU A 297 16.34 -4.49 8.79
N ALA A 298 16.01 -4.90 7.57
CA ALA A 298 15.20 -4.11 6.65
C ALA A 298 13.75 -4.07 7.14
N LEU A 299 13.28 -2.89 7.55
CA LEU A 299 11.93 -2.69 8.09
C LEU A 299 10.93 -2.22 7.03
N ASP A 300 11.38 -2.02 5.80
CA ASP A 300 10.60 -1.53 4.67
C ASP A 300 10.03 -2.67 3.80
N THR A 301 9.76 -3.82 4.44
CA THR A 301 9.12 -4.98 3.81
C THR A 301 7.61 -4.95 4.00
N PRO A 302 6.81 -5.58 3.12
CA PRO A 302 5.35 -5.58 3.22
C PRO A 302 4.82 -6.07 4.56
N TYR A 303 5.50 -7.04 5.17
CA TYR A 303 5.17 -7.55 6.50
C TYR A 303 5.24 -6.44 7.55
N PHE A 304 6.39 -5.76 7.67
CA PHE A 304 6.60 -4.72 8.69
C PHE A 304 5.71 -3.50 8.43
N GLU A 305 5.55 -3.12 7.17
CA GLU A 305 4.68 -2.02 6.78
C GLU A 305 3.21 -2.27 7.15
N ALA A 306 2.73 -3.52 7.15
CA ALA A 306 1.35 -3.85 7.50
C ALA A 306 1.07 -3.77 9.01
N LEU A 307 2.09 -3.75 9.88
CA LEU A 307 1.90 -3.87 11.33
C LEU A 307 1.25 -2.64 11.97
N HIS A 308 1.69 -1.43 11.59
CA HIS A 308 1.21 -0.18 12.18
C HIS A 308 1.62 1.03 11.32
N PRO A 309 0.85 2.15 11.30
CA PRO A 309 1.24 3.39 10.62
C PRO A 309 2.64 3.91 10.98
N LEU A 310 3.08 3.74 12.23
CA LEU A 310 4.44 4.08 12.70
C LEU A 310 5.56 3.34 11.95
N MET A 311 5.26 2.26 11.23
CA MET A 311 6.24 1.52 10.43
C MET A 311 6.55 2.15 9.09
N ARG A 312 5.82 3.21 8.72
CA ARG A 312 5.97 3.92 7.44
C ARG A 312 6.32 5.40 7.61
N PRO A 313 7.28 5.80 8.48
CA PRO A 313 7.59 7.22 8.64
C PRO A 313 8.29 7.73 7.39
N GLY A 314 7.64 8.67 6.70
CA GLY A 314 8.21 9.35 5.54
C GLY A 314 8.00 8.69 4.17
N ARG A 315 7.35 7.52 4.06
CA ARG A 315 6.79 7.07 2.76
C ARG A 315 5.44 7.77 2.60
N PRO A 316 5.24 8.62 1.58
CA PRO A 316 4.00 9.36 1.46
C PRO A 316 2.87 8.34 1.30
N HIS A 317 1.89 8.45 2.18
CA HIS A 317 0.58 7.83 2.08
C HIS A 317 -0.14 8.14 0.74
N VAL A 318 0.49 8.91 -0.13
CA VAL A 318 -0.01 9.40 -1.40
C VAL A 318 0.26 8.42 -2.54
N LEU A 319 -0.80 7.86 -3.11
CA LEU A 319 -0.81 7.29 -4.44
C LEU A 319 -1.14 8.42 -5.43
N ARG A 320 -0.20 8.81 -6.28
CA ARG A 320 -0.39 9.92 -7.22
C ARG A 320 -0.59 9.42 -8.65
N LEU A 321 -1.67 9.85 -9.29
CA LEU A 321 -1.93 9.61 -10.71
C LEU A 321 -1.80 10.92 -11.48
N LEU A 322 -1.30 10.83 -12.71
CA LEU A 322 -1.23 11.95 -13.63
C LEU A 322 -2.59 12.10 -14.34
N TRP A 323 -3.23 13.25 -14.20
CA TRP A 323 -4.43 13.61 -14.94
C TRP A 323 -4.06 14.31 -16.25
N VAL A 324 -4.56 13.79 -17.38
CA VAL A 324 -4.31 14.32 -18.72
C VAL A 324 -5.65 14.48 -19.43
N ALA A 325 -5.94 15.69 -19.91
CA ALA A 325 -7.08 15.96 -20.78
C ALA A 325 -6.59 16.15 -22.22
N ALA A 326 -7.22 15.48 -23.19
CA ALA A 326 -6.90 15.57 -24.61
C ALA A 326 -8.19 15.61 -25.45
N PRO A 327 -8.58 16.77 -26.01
CA PRO A 327 -7.85 18.04 -26.05
C PRO A 327 -7.81 18.78 -24.70
N ALA A 328 -6.91 19.76 -24.55
CA ALA A 328 -6.60 20.38 -23.25
C ALA A 328 -7.73 21.24 -22.65
N ASP A 329 -8.69 21.63 -23.49
CA ASP A 329 -9.91 22.37 -23.17
C ASP A 329 -11.08 21.45 -22.78
N LEU A 330 -10.89 20.12 -22.86
CA LEU A 330 -11.89 19.16 -22.44
C LEU A 330 -12.21 19.32 -20.93
N ARG A 331 -13.49 19.57 -20.63
CA ARG A 331 -13.94 19.84 -19.26
C ARG A 331 -13.74 18.63 -18.37
N ALA A 332 -13.02 18.80 -17.25
CA ALA A 332 -12.76 17.70 -16.33
C ALA A 332 -14.05 17.23 -15.64
N PRO A 333 -14.36 15.92 -15.66
CA PRO A 333 -15.46 15.38 -14.89
C PRO A 333 -15.14 15.43 -13.39
N ALA A 334 -16.18 15.48 -12.55
CA ALA A 334 -16.01 15.25 -11.12
C ALA A 334 -15.56 13.81 -10.88
N LEU A 335 -14.46 13.64 -10.14
CA LEU A 335 -13.89 12.34 -9.79
C LEU A 335 -13.97 12.16 -8.27
N PHE A 336 -14.53 11.04 -7.85
CA PHE A 336 -14.92 10.63 -6.51
C PHE A 336 -15.66 11.73 -5.73
N GLY A 337 -16.48 12.52 -6.43
CA GLY A 337 -17.21 13.66 -5.88
C GLY A 337 -16.38 14.93 -5.69
N VAL A 338 -15.14 14.95 -6.17
CA VAL A 338 -14.24 16.11 -6.15
C VAL A 338 -14.18 16.73 -7.55
N HIS A 339 -14.47 18.03 -7.62
CA HIS A 339 -14.23 18.80 -8.84
C HIS A 339 -12.75 19.14 -8.95
N LEU A 340 -12.15 18.74 -10.07
CA LEU A 340 -10.82 19.17 -10.42
C LEU A 340 -10.85 20.67 -10.74
N PRO A 341 -9.89 21.47 -10.26
CA PRO A 341 -9.82 22.90 -10.60
C PRO A 341 -9.70 23.07 -12.13
N ASP A 342 -10.08 24.22 -12.65
CA ASP A 342 -9.90 24.57 -14.05
C ASP A 342 -8.43 24.91 -14.38
N ASN A 343 -8.11 24.98 -15.67
CA ASN A 343 -6.76 25.25 -16.13
C ASN A 343 -6.44 26.76 -16.13
N ASP A 344 -6.18 27.30 -14.93
CA ASP A 344 -5.93 28.74 -14.76
C ASP A 344 -4.48 29.17 -15.03
N GLY A 345 -3.65 28.30 -15.62
CA GLY A 345 -2.22 28.58 -15.89
C GLY A 345 -1.29 28.54 -14.66
N ALA A 346 -1.83 28.26 -13.47
CA ALA A 346 -1.06 28.05 -12.25
C ALA A 346 -0.24 26.74 -12.30
N PRO A 347 0.88 26.64 -11.55
CA PRO A 347 1.66 25.41 -11.47
C PRO A 347 0.79 24.24 -10.97
N PRO A 348 0.95 23.02 -11.52
CA PRO A 348 0.10 21.89 -11.18
C PRO A 348 0.28 21.51 -9.71
N GLN A 349 -0.77 21.71 -8.91
CA GLN A 349 -0.81 21.24 -7.52
C GLN A 349 -1.51 19.88 -7.44
N PRO A 350 -1.02 18.93 -6.64
CA PRO A 350 -1.73 17.68 -6.39
C PRO A 350 -3.07 17.93 -5.70
N CYS A 351 -4.14 17.38 -6.25
CA CYS A 351 -5.48 17.40 -5.67
C CYS A 351 -5.78 16.04 -5.01
N THR A 352 -6.09 16.01 -3.71
CA THR A 352 -6.49 14.77 -3.02
C THR A 352 -7.94 14.45 -3.32
N VAL A 353 -8.18 13.24 -3.81
CA VAL A 353 -9.48 12.78 -4.30
C VAL A 353 -10.09 11.69 -3.41
N LEU A 354 -9.26 10.82 -2.83
CA LEU A 354 -9.69 9.82 -1.84
C LEU A 354 -8.78 9.85 -0.62
N ARG A 355 -9.35 9.51 0.54
CA ARG A 355 -8.62 9.25 1.78
C ARG A 355 -9.07 7.94 2.40
N SER A 356 -8.13 7.12 2.87
CA SER A 356 -8.43 5.89 3.60
C SER A 356 -8.48 6.17 5.10
N THR A 357 -9.16 5.29 5.85
CA THR A 357 -9.15 5.34 7.33
C THR A 357 -7.75 5.11 7.93
N GLN A 358 -6.82 4.59 7.13
CA GLN A 358 -5.42 4.36 7.50
C GLN A 358 -4.49 5.51 7.06
N GLY A 359 -5.05 6.60 6.56
CA GLY A 359 -4.31 7.81 6.17
C GLY A 359 -3.76 7.79 4.75
N ASP A 360 -4.02 6.74 3.95
CA ASP A 360 -3.65 6.72 2.52
C ASP A 360 -4.44 7.79 1.76
N GLU A 361 -3.83 8.44 0.76
CA GLU A 361 -4.44 9.46 -0.09
C GLU A 361 -4.29 9.07 -1.57
N LEU A 362 -5.37 9.17 -2.35
CA LEU A 362 -5.27 9.20 -3.80
C LEU A 362 -5.16 10.66 -4.25
N GLN A 363 -4.08 11.03 -4.93
CA GLN A 363 -3.89 12.38 -5.48
C GLN A 363 -3.88 12.36 -7.00
N LEU A 364 -4.54 13.34 -7.62
CA LEU A 364 -4.43 13.65 -9.03
C LEU A 364 -3.49 14.82 -9.22
N LEU A 365 -2.46 14.64 -10.04
CA LEU A 365 -1.56 15.70 -10.46
C LEU A 365 -1.86 16.02 -11.93
N ARG A 366 -2.17 17.28 -12.25
CA ARG A 366 -2.35 17.69 -13.64
C ARG A 366 -1.04 17.60 -14.40
N ALA A 367 -1.09 17.17 -15.66
CA ALA A 367 0.05 17.20 -16.56
C ALA A 367 0.64 18.62 -16.68
N PRO A 368 1.94 18.83 -16.41
CA PRO A 368 2.58 20.13 -16.58
C PRO A 368 2.57 20.56 -18.06
N ALA A 369 2.48 21.87 -18.29
CA ALA A 369 2.55 22.44 -19.64
C ALA A 369 3.91 22.14 -20.30
N GLY A 370 3.91 21.91 -21.62
CA GLY A 370 5.14 21.74 -22.42
C GLY A 370 5.69 20.32 -22.52
N LEU A 371 4.99 19.29 -22.00
CA LEU A 371 5.37 17.89 -22.16
C LEU A 371 5.42 17.44 -23.64
N ASP A 372 4.57 18.02 -24.50
CA ASP A 372 4.56 17.72 -25.94
C ASP A 372 5.86 18.19 -26.62
N ALA A 373 6.44 19.31 -26.18
CA ALA A 373 7.73 19.78 -26.68
C ALA A 373 8.89 18.87 -26.22
N ALA A 374 8.81 18.30 -25.02
CA ALA A 374 9.78 17.33 -24.52
C ALA A 374 9.71 15.98 -25.26
N ALA A 375 8.55 15.63 -25.83
CA ALA A 375 8.30 14.41 -26.59
C ALA A 375 9.15 14.30 -27.88
N VAL A 376 9.49 15.45 -28.48
CA VAL A 376 10.22 15.56 -29.77
C VAL A 376 11.74 15.54 -29.59
N ALA A 377 12.26 15.64 -28.36
CA ALA A 377 13.70 15.63 -28.11
C ALA A 377 14.32 14.25 -28.41
N ALA A 378 15.22 14.19 -29.40
CA ALA A 378 15.98 12.98 -29.75
C ALA A 378 16.84 12.51 -28.55
N PRO A 379 17.05 11.19 -28.37
CA PRO A 379 17.91 10.68 -27.32
C PRO A 379 19.31 11.28 -27.45
N ALA A 380 19.86 11.76 -26.34
CA ALA A 380 21.24 12.23 -26.32
C ALA A 380 22.16 11.06 -26.76
N PRO A 381 23.05 11.28 -27.73
CA PRO A 381 23.95 10.23 -28.17
C PRO A 381 24.85 9.78 -27.02
N TRP A 382 25.27 8.51 -27.04
CA TRP A 382 26.04 7.84 -25.98
C TRP A 382 27.28 8.61 -25.51
N TRP A 383 27.90 9.40 -26.40
CA TRP A 383 29.08 10.22 -26.10
C TRP A 383 28.77 11.44 -25.19
N ALA A 384 27.53 11.91 -25.13
CA ALA A 384 27.14 13.03 -24.27
C ALA A 384 27.11 12.64 -22.78
N ALA A 385 26.85 11.36 -22.47
CA ALA A 385 26.98 10.81 -21.13
C ALA A 385 28.46 10.64 -20.73
N ALA A 386 29.30 10.20 -21.68
CA ALA A 386 30.75 10.10 -21.48
C ALA A 386 31.42 11.47 -21.25
N ALA A 387 31.01 12.51 -21.99
CA ALA A 387 31.52 13.87 -21.81
C ALA A 387 31.18 14.46 -20.43
N ARG A 388 30.01 14.12 -19.87
CA ARG A 388 29.60 14.49 -18.50
C ARG A 388 30.42 13.77 -17.43
N ALA A 389 30.71 12.48 -17.61
CA ALA A 389 31.58 11.72 -16.72
C ALA A 389 33.03 12.23 -16.74
N LEU A 390 33.46 12.83 -17.85
CA LEU A 390 34.78 13.44 -18.03
C LEU A 390 34.83 14.94 -17.65
N GLY A 391 33.76 15.51 -17.09
CA GLY A 391 33.74 16.89 -16.61
C GLY A 391 33.70 17.98 -17.70
N LEU A 392 33.46 17.61 -18.96
CA LEU A 392 33.38 18.55 -20.08
C LEU A 392 31.97 19.16 -20.15
N ARG A 393 31.87 20.50 -20.01
CA ARG A 393 30.60 21.24 -20.05
C ARG A 393 30.01 21.18 -21.46
N SER A 394 28.96 20.38 -21.66
CA SER A 394 28.10 20.47 -22.85
C SER A 394 26.96 21.46 -22.60
N ALA A 395 26.54 22.13 -23.67
CA ALA A 395 25.50 23.15 -23.68
C ALA A 395 24.23 22.69 -22.93
N ARG A 396 23.64 23.60 -22.14
CA ARG A 396 22.43 23.37 -21.35
C ARG A 396 21.24 23.06 -22.27
N THR A 397 21.04 21.80 -22.62
CA THR A 397 19.72 21.30 -23.00
C THR A 397 18.84 21.33 -21.75
N ALA A 398 17.62 21.88 -21.85
CA ALA A 398 16.66 21.84 -20.75
C ALA A 398 16.51 20.38 -20.28
N PRO A 399 16.52 20.12 -18.96
CA PRO A 399 16.39 18.75 -18.44
C PRO A 399 15.04 18.16 -18.88
N ASP A 400 15.06 16.93 -19.42
CA ASP A 400 13.84 16.17 -19.72
C ASP A 400 13.01 16.06 -18.42
N PRO A 401 11.76 16.56 -18.37
CA PRO A 401 10.92 16.49 -17.18
C PRO A 401 10.34 15.09 -16.93
N LEU A 402 10.35 14.19 -17.93
CA LEU A 402 9.71 12.87 -17.84
C LEU A 402 10.29 11.94 -16.76
N PRO A 403 11.63 11.87 -16.52
CA PRO A 403 12.18 11.03 -15.44
C PRO A 403 11.70 11.46 -14.05
N ALA A 404 11.75 12.76 -13.77
CA ALA A 404 11.29 13.31 -12.49
C ALA A 404 9.77 13.11 -12.30
N LEU A 405 9.00 13.21 -13.39
CA LEU A 405 7.57 12.93 -13.38
C LEU A 405 7.28 11.44 -13.14
N ARG A 406 8.06 10.54 -13.77
CA ARG A 406 7.93 9.09 -13.62
C ARG A 406 8.13 8.65 -12.18
N GLU A 407 9.04 9.27 -11.44
CA GLU A 407 9.26 8.99 -10.01
C GLU A 407 8.10 9.46 -9.12
N GLN A 408 7.34 10.47 -9.55
CA GLN A 408 6.26 11.07 -8.78
C GLN A 408 4.90 10.42 -8.99
N VAL A 409 4.67 9.75 -10.12
CA VAL A 409 3.34 9.21 -10.50
C VAL A 409 3.37 7.69 -10.68
N ALA A 410 2.31 7.04 -10.20
CA ALA A 410 2.13 5.59 -10.31
C ALA A 410 1.45 5.17 -11.64
N GLY A 411 0.60 6.04 -12.20
CA GLY A 411 -0.14 5.80 -13.42
C GLY A 411 -0.68 7.09 -14.02
N VAL A 412 -1.36 6.98 -15.16
CA VAL A 412 -1.99 8.07 -15.88
C VAL A 412 -3.49 7.81 -16.02
N LEU A 413 -4.30 8.81 -15.73
CA LEU A 413 -5.73 8.86 -16.07
C LEU A 413 -5.88 9.85 -17.23
N LEU A 414 -6.10 9.32 -18.43
CA LEU A 414 -6.27 10.07 -19.67
C LEU A 414 -7.75 10.25 -19.95
N HIS A 415 -8.21 11.48 -20.05
CA HIS A 415 -9.57 11.83 -20.48
C HIS A 415 -9.54 12.40 -21.89
N THR A 416 -10.27 11.76 -22.81
CA THR A 416 -10.15 12.04 -24.24
C THR A 416 -11.41 11.69 -25.02
N GLU A 417 -11.55 12.24 -26.22
CA GLU A 417 -12.60 11.85 -27.17
C GLU A 417 -12.15 10.62 -27.99
N ALA A 418 -13.10 9.87 -28.58
CA ALA A 418 -12.80 8.62 -29.29
C ALA A 418 -11.78 8.78 -30.43
N ASP A 419 -11.84 9.90 -31.16
CA ASP A 419 -11.00 10.17 -32.34
C ASP A 419 -9.80 11.10 -32.03
N ALA A 420 -9.61 11.51 -30.79
CA ALA A 420 -8.56 12.46 -30.43
C ALA A 420 -7.16 11.80 -30.41
N PRO A 421 -6.12 12.45 -30.99
CA PRO A 421 -4.77 11.91 -31.00
C PRO A 421 -4.18 11.88 -29.59
N ARG A 422 -3.68 10.70 -29.18
CA ARG A 422 -3.06 10.52 -27.86
C ARG A 422 -1.67 11.18 -27.81
N PRO A 423 -1.30 11.85 -26.70
CA PRO A 423 0.02 12.47 -26.57
C PRO A 423 1.16 11.44 -26.65
N ALA A 424 2.13 11.67 -27.55
CA ALA A 424 3.22 10.72 -27.81
C ALA A 424 4.17 10.51 -26.61
N TRP A 425 4.27 11.48 -25.70
CA TRP A 425 5.10 11.37 -24.50
C TRP A 425 4.59 10.32 -23.50
N LEU A 426 3.31 9.92 -23.56
CA LEU A 426 2.74 8.89 -22.68
C LEU A 426 3.49 7.55 -22.84
N ALA A 427 3.81 7.18 -24.08
CA ALA A 427 4.59 5.97 -24.37
C ALA A 427 6.01 6.04 -23.76
N ARG A 428 6.63 7.22 -23.78
CA ARG A 428 7.95 7.47 -23.16
C ARG A 428 7.91 7.51 -21.63
N LEU A 429 6.78 7.91 -21.03
CA LEU A 429 6.63 7.92 -19.58
C LEU A 429 6.69 6.50 -19.01
N GLY A 430 6.18 5.49 -19.74
CA GLY A 430 6.29 4.08 -19.34
C GLY A 430 5.49 3.73 -18.08
N ARG A 431 4.35 4.42 -17.87
CA ARG A 431 3.43 4.19 -16.76
C ARG A 431 2.08 3.65 -17.30
N PRO A 432 1.33 2.87 -16.51
CA PRO A 432 0.03 2.37 -16.93
C PRO A 432 -0.94 3.53 -17.20
N VAL A 433 -1.78 3.39 -18.23
CA VAL A 433 -2.73 4.42 -18.67
C VAL A 433 -4.14 3.87 -18.60
N VAL A 434 -5.02 4.54 -17.85
CA VAL A 434 -6.47 4.32 -17.84
C VAL A 434 -7.12 5.43 -18.66
N VAL A 435 -7.97 5.08 -19.62
CA VAL A 435 -8.59 5.99 -20.59
C VAL A 435 -10.07 6.18 -20.25
N LEU A 436 -10.48 7.44 -20.07
CA LEU A 436 -11.86 7.89 -19.96
C LEU A 436 -12.29 8.52 -21.28
N LEU A 437 -13.30 7.94 -21.95
CA LEU A 437 -13.81 8.42 -23.23
C LEU A 437 -15.01 9.35 -23.07
N GLU A 438 -14.95 10.54 -23.66
CA GLU A 438 -16.07 11.48 -23.74
C GLU A 438 -16.95 11.22 -24.98
N GLY A 439 -18.28 11.26 -24.84
CA GLY A 439 -19.21 11.29 -25.98
C GLY A 439 -19.54 9.98 -26.71
N GLY A 440 -19.20 8.80 -26.17
CA GLY A 440 -19.49 7.52 -26.83
C GLY A 440 -20.97 7.08 -26.73
N SER A 441 -21.75 7.29 -27.79
CA SER A 441 -23.02 6.58 -28.00
C SER A 441 -22.74 5.13 -28.40
N ALA A 442 -23.25 4.18 -27.61
CA ALA A 442 -23.63 2.81 -28.01
C ALA A 442 -22.68 1.98 -28.91
N ALA A 443 -21.40 2.30 -29.01
CA ALA A 443 -20.38 1.34 -29.44
C ALA A 443 -19.91 0.63 -28.17
N GLU A 444 -20.30 -0.64 -28.04
CA GLU A 444 -19.88 -1.52 -26.94
C GLU A 444 -18.35 -1.39 -26.78
N PRO A 445 -17.85 -0.74 -25.72
CA PRO A 445 -16.43 -0.80 -25.43
C PRO A 445 -16.10 -2.27 -25.21
N ASP A 446 -15.06 -2.78 -25.87
CA ASP A 446 -14.61 -4.16 -25.72
C ASP A 446 -14.55 -4.49 -24.21
N PRO A 447 -15.47 -5.33 -23.69
CA PRO A 447 -15.58 -5.59 -22.26
C PRO A 447 -14.34 -6.30 -21.71
N THR A 448 -13.41 -6.71 -22.60
CA THR A 448 -12.13 -7.33 -22.24
C THR A 448 -10.98 -6.32 -22.06
N ALA A 449 -11.15 -5.05 -22.46
CA ALA A 449 -10.13 -4.01 -22.32
C ALA A 449 -10.31 -3.21 -21.01
N THR A 450 -9.93 -3.80 -19.87
CA THR A 450 -10.12 -3.27 -18.50
C THR A 450 -9.57 -1.84 -18.25
N THR A 451 -8.80 -1.28 -19.18
CA THR A 451 -8.16 0.05 -19.04
C THR A 451 -8.88 1.18 -19.79
N THR A 452 -9.94 0.91 -20.57
CA THR A 452 -10.71 1.94 -21.29
C THR A 452 -12.17 1.95 -20.83
N LEU A 453 -12.69 3.12 -20.46
CA LEU A 453 -14.01 3.28 -19.84
C LEU A 453 -14.71 4.54 -20.38
N ALA A 454 -16.01 4.46 -20.71
CA ALA A 454 -16.79 5.64 -21.06
C ALA A 454 -17.02 6.53 -19.82
N ALA A 455 -16.85 7.86 -19.97
CA ALA A 455 -16.97 8.83 -18.87
C ALA A 455 -18.35 8.80 -18.17
N GLN A 456 -19.41 8.42 -18.92
CA GLN A 456 -20.78 8.27 -18.44
C GLN A 456 -21.02 6.92 -17.74
N GLN A 457 -20.18 5.90 -17.96
CA GLN A 457 -20.35 4.54 -17.41
C GLN A 457 -19.40 4.24 -16.25
N ARG A 458 -19.08 5.25 -15.42
CA ARG A 458 -18.14 5.07 -14.31
C ARG A 458 -18.74 4.32 -13.12
N ALA A 459 -20.04 4.45 -12.90
CA ALA A 459 -20.73 3.78 -11.81
C ALA A 459 -20.75 2.25 -12.01
N ASP A 460 -20.63 1.51 -10.91
CA ASP A 460 -20.96 0.09 -10.85
C ASP A 460 -22.20 -0.07 -9.98
N GLY A 461 -23.37 0.15 -10.58
CA GLY A 461 -24.62 0.08 -9.84
C GLY A 461 -24.81 1.23 -8.86
N TRP A 462 -25.00 0.87 -7.59
CA TRP A 462 -25.14 1.82 -6.49
C TRP A 462 -23.82 2.48 -6.07
N LEU A 463 -22.67 1.94 -6.50
CA LEU A 463 -21.34 2.50 -6.23
C LEU A 463 -20.95 3.52 -7.32
N PRO A 464 -20.93 4.83 -7.02
CA PRO A 464 -20.49 5.85 -7.97
C PRO A 464 -19.02 5.62 -8.34
N GLU A 465 -18.62 5.53 -9.61
CA GLU A 465 -17.20 5.30 -9.97
C GLU A 465 -16.62 3.91 -9.61
N GLY A 466 -17.47 2.94 -9.27
CA GLY A 466 -17.03 1.56 -9.02
C GLY A 466 -16.25 0.93 -10.19
N ARG A 467 -16.66 1.17 -11.44
CA ARG A 467 -15.95 0.68 -12.63
C ARG A 467 -14.62 1.41 -12.85
N LEU A 468 -14.54 2.69 -12.53
CA LEU A 468 -13.28 3.44 -12.57
C LEU A 468 -12.28 2.89 -11.56
N LEU A 469 -12.74 2.59 -10.33
CA LEU A 469 -11.90 1.98 -9.30
C LEU A 469 -11.39 0.58 -9.73
N GLN A 470 -12.23 -0.22 -10.38
CA GLN A 470 -11.85 -1.52 -10.96
C GLN A 470 -10.80 -1.36 -12.08
N ALA A 471 -10.99 -0.40 -12.98
CA ALA A 471 -10.03 -0.09 -14.05
C ALA A 471 -8.67 0.37 -13.49
N LEU A 472 -8.67 1.23 -12.47
CA LEU A 472 -7.46 1.65 -11.77
C LEU A 472 -6.77 0.47 -11.06
N ALA A 473 -7.54 -0.41 -10.42
CA ALA A 473 -7.00 -1.58 -9.73
C ALA A 473 -6.34 -2.58 -10.70
N ALA A 474 -6.95 -2.78 -11.88
CA ALA A 474 -6.39 -3.61 -12.93
C ALA A 474 -5.13 -2.99 -13.55
N ALA A 475 -5.10 -1.67 -13.75
CA ALA A 475 -3.98 -0.98 -14.37
C ALA A 475 -2.75 -0.86 -13.46
N LEU A 476 -2.93 -0.83 -12.14
CA LEU A 476 -1.88 -0.59 -11.15
C LEU A 476 -1.38 -1.87 -10.45
N ASP A 477 -1.60 -3.05 -11.05
CA ASP A 477 -1.12 -4.36 -10.58
C ASP A 477 -1.36 -4.61 -9.08
N GLY A 478 -2.57 -4.32 -8.59
CA GLY A 478 -2.97 -4.67 -7.23
C GLY A 478 -2.23 -3.91 -6.12
N ASP A 479 -1.79 -2.67 -6.36
CA ASP A 479 -1.22 -1.81 -5.31
C ASP A 479 -2.10 -1.84 -4.04
N PRO A 480 -1.56 -2.31 -2.89
CA PRO A 480 -2.37 -2.50 -1.69
C PRO A 480 -2.91 -1.19 -1.12
N ARG A 481 -2.32 -0.03 -1.48
CA ARG A 481 -2.88 1.29 -1.13
C ARG A 481 -4.20 1.53 -1.82
N LEU A 482 -4.29 1.22 -3.12
CA LEU A 482 -5.52 1.40 -3.89
C LEU A 482 -6.64 0.48 -3.39
N GLN A 483 -6.30 -0.74 -2.97
CA GLN A 483 -7.27 -1.65 -2.34
C GLN A 483 -7.85 -1.08 -1.04
N ARG A 484 -7.00 -0.51 -0.16
CA ARG A 484 -7.45 0.10 1.10
C ARG A 484 -8.23 1.40 0.90
N LEU A 485 -7.80 2.22 -0.06
CA LEU A 485 -8.53 3.41 -0.51
C LEU A 485 -9.91 3.02 -1.04
N GLY A 486 -9.96 2.00 -1.91
CA GLY A 486 -11.18 1.44 -2.46
C GLY A 486 -12.13 0.93 -1.38
N ALA A 487 -11.64 0.10 -0.45
CA ALA A 487 -12.45 -0.43 0.64
C ALA A 487 -13.00 0.67 1.58
N SER A 488 -12.17 1.67 1.92
CA SER A 488 -12.61 2.80 2.76
C SER A 488 -13.68 3.63 2.06
N TRP A 489 -13.50 3.88 0.75
CA TRP A 489 -14.44 4.64 -0.04
C TRP A 489 -15.75 3.86 -0.26
N GLN A 490 -15.70 2.55 -0.56
CA GLN A 490 -16.88 1.69 -0.66
C GLN A 490 -17.68 1.65 0.64
N ALA A 491 -17.00 1.53 1.79
CA ALA A 491 -17.65 1.58 3.10
C ALA A 491 -18.34 2.94 3.35
N ALA A 492 -17.70 4.04 2.96
CA ALA A 492 -18.30 5.37 3.05
C ALA A 492 -19.52 5.54 2.14
N GLN A 493 -19.48 5.01 0.91
CA GLN A 493 -20.66 5.02 0.03
C GLN A 493 -21.77 4.11 0.56
N ALA A 494 -21.45 2.95 1.14
CA ALA A 494 -22.43 2.06 1.75
C ALA A 494 -23.17 2.78 2.88
N ALA A 495 -22.43 3.46 3.77
CA ALA A 495 -23.02 4.24 4.85
C ALA A 495 -23.90 5.40 4.34
N ARG A 496 -23.49 6.08 3.26
CA ARG A 496 -24.32 7.14 2.62
C ARG A 496 -25.59 6.58 2.00
N PHE A 497 -25.48 5.45 1.30
CA PHE A 497 -26.62 4.76 0.72
C PHE A 497 -27.61 4.28 1.80
N ASP A 498 -27.10 3.73 2.90
CA ASP A 498 -27.90 3.32 4.04
C ASP A 498 -28.64 4.50 4.68
N ALA A 499 -27.97 5.65 4.80
CA ALA A 499 -28.58 6.87 5.32
C ALA A 499 -29.64 7.45 4.37
N LEU A 500 -29.41 7.39 3.06
CA LEU A 500 -30.39 7.76 2.03
C LEU A 500 -31.65 6.89 2.15
N VAL A 501 -31.48 5.57 2.25
CA VAL A 501 -32.59 4.62 2.43
C VAL A 501 -33.33 4.88 3.73
N ALA A 502 -32.61 5.15 4.82
CA ALA A 502 -33.22 5.47 6.11
C ALA A 502 -34.07 6.75 6.05
N GLU A 503 -33.59 7.79 5.37
CA GLU A 503 -34.33 9.04 5.17
C GLU A 503 -35.59 8.86 4.32
N LEU A 504 -35.50 8.07 3.24
CA LEU A 504 -36.65 7.71 2.40
C LEU A 504 -37.70 6.92 3.20
N ALA A 505 -37.24 5.93 3.97
CA ALA A 505 -38.10 5.10 4.80
C ALA A 505 -38.78 5.91 5.91
N ALA A 506 -38.04 6.82 6.55
CA ALA A 506 -38.57 7.71 7.58
C ALA A 506 -39.63 8.66 7.01
N THR A 507 -39.35 9.29 5.87
CA THR A 507 -40.30 10.20 5.20
C THR A 507 -41.57 9.47 4.77
N LEU A 508 -41.43 8.29 4.16
CA LEU A 508 -42.60 7.48 3.77
C LEU A 508 -43.41 7.01 4.96
N ALA A 509 -42.74 6.63 6.05
CA ALA A 509 -43.42 6.19 7.26
C ALA A 509 -44.12 7.35 8.00
N GLU A 510 -43.53 8.54 8.01
CA GLU A 510 -44.16 9.77 8.51
C GLU A 510 -45.44 10.06 7.74
N VAL A 511 -45.37 10.11 6.41
CA VAL A 511 -46.53 10.32 5.54
C VAL A 511 -47.58 9.22 5.75
N ALA A 512 -47.16 7.95 5.83
CA ALA A 512 -48.06 6.82 5.99
C ALA A 512 -48.73 6.73 7.37
N ALA A 513 -48.12 7.28 8.42
CA ALA A 513 -48.65 7.33 9.78
C ALA A 513 -49.40 8.64 10.10
N THR A 514 -49.47 9.56 9.13
CA THR A 514 -50.18 10.84 9.30
C THR A 514 -51.69 10.61 9.23
N HIS A 515 -52.40 11.04 10.28
CA HIS A 515 -53.84 10.88 10.43
C HIS A 515 -54.49 12.21 10.84
N GLU A 516 -55.58 12.58 10.19
CA GLU A 516 -56.36 13.77 10.55
C GLU A 516 -57.72 13.37 11.14
N PRO A 517 -58.01 13.68 12.41
CA PRO A 517 -59.25 13.30 13.07
C PRO A 517 -60.43 14.09 12.51
N LEU A 518 -61.59 13.41 12.42
CA LEU A 518 -62.87 14.03 12.09
C LEU A 518 -63.64 14.31 13.39
N ALA A 519 -64.32 15.45 13.46
CA ALA A 519 -65.18 15.77 14.59
C ALA A 519 -66.44 14.87 14.56
N ASP A 520 -66.67 14.11 15.64
CA ASP A 520 -67.81 13.17 15.73
C ASP A 520 -69.16 13.86 16.04
N GLU A 521 -69.19 15.17 16.33
CA GLU A 521 -70.36 15.85 16.93
C GLU A 521 -71.21 16.74 16.01
N GLY A 522 -71.09 16.61 14.69
CA GLY A 522 -71.81 17.45 13.72
C GLY A 522 -72.88 16.74 12.87
N GLY A 523 -74.01 17.41 12.61
CA GLY A 523 -75.10 16.95 11.73
C GLY A 523 -74.66 16.70 10.28
N LEU A 524 -75.52 16.04 9.47
CA LEU A 524 -75.19 15.50 8.14
C LEU A 524 -74.55 16.53 7.16
N LEU A 525 -74.84 17.82 7.32
CA LEU A 525 -74.32 18.92 6.50
C LEU A 525 -72.94 19.47 6.95
N SER A 526 -72.57 19.35 8.24
CA SER A 526 -71.25 19.80 8.72
C SER A 526 -70.14 18.78 8.42
N ARG A 527 -70.50 17.49 8.31
CA ARG A 527 -69.57 16.39 7.98
C ARG A 527 -68.84 16.57 6.64
N GLY A 528 -69.47 17.24 5.66
CA GLY A 528 -68.83 17.52 4.36
C GLY A 528 -67.73 18.57 4.46
N GLY A 529 -67.95 19.64 5.24
CA GLY A 529 -66.96 20.69 5.47
C GLY A 529 -65.80 20.24 6.36
N ASP A 530 -66.09 19.46 7.40
CA ASP A 530 -65.08 18.93 8.32
C ASP A 530 -64.14 17.94 7.62
N ALA A 531 -64.67 17.12 6.71
CA ALA A 531 -63.87 16.22 5.89
C ALA A 531 -62.96 16.99 4.91
N GLU A 532 -63.48 18.02 4.24
CA GLU A 532 -62.68 18.82 3.31
C GLU A 532 -61.58 19.62 4.02
N ALA A 533 -61.85 20.12 5.23
CA ALA A 533 -60.85 20.78 6.07
C ALA A 533 -59.77 19.81 6.56
N ALA A 534 -60.14 18.58 6.94
CA ALA A 534 -59.18 17.52 7.32
C ALA A 534 -58.29 17.12 6.13
N ARG A 535 -58.87 17.04 4.92
CA ARG A 535 -58.11 16.78 3.68
C ARG A 535 -57.10 17.89 3.39
N THR A 536 -57.53 19.14 3.45
CA THR A 536 -56.65 20.29 3.21
C THR A 536 -55.47 20.31 4.19
N ARG A 537 -55.70 19.97 5.46
CA ARG A 537 -54.64 19.86 6.47
C ARG A 537 -53.66 18.73 6.17
N LEU A 538 -54.17 17.56 5.79
CA LEU A 538 -53.35 16.40 5.45
C LEU A 538 -52.48 16.66 4.20
N GLU A 539 -53.00 17.40 3.21
CA GLU A 539 -52.24 17.86 2.04
C GLU A 539 -51.14 18.87 2.42
N GLN A 540 -51.45 19.83 3.29
CA GLN A 540 -50.45 20.78 3.80
C GLN A 540 -49.33 20.08 4.56
N GLN A 541 -49.66 19.05 5.36
CA GLN A 541 -48.67 18.23 6.06
C GLN A 541 -47.80 17.42 5.09
N LEU A 542 -48.39 16.80 4.06
CA LEU A 542 -47.64 16.12 3.01
C LEU A 542 -46.64 17.08 2.34
N GLU A 543 -47.09 18.28 1.95
CA GLU A 543 -46.23 19.29 1.34
C GLU A 543 -45.07 19.68 2.27
N ALA A 544 -45.36 19.91 3.56
CA ALA A 544 -44.34 20.21 4.55
C ALA A 544 -43.33 19.06 4.71
N SER A 545 -43.78 17.81 4.80
CA SER A 545 -42.90 16.64 4.91
C SER A 545 -42.03 16.46 3.65
N LEU A 546 -42.58 16.70 2.45
CA LEU A 546 -41.83 16.62 1.19
C LEU A 546 -40.80 17.74 1.04
N GLN A 547 -41.10 18.95 1.51
CA GLN A 547 -40.14 20.05 1.55
C GLN A 547 -39.00 19.75 2.54
N ALA A 548 -39.34 19.28 3.73
CA ALA A 548 -38.36 18.90 4.75
C ALA A 548 -37.46 17.74 4.29
N HIS A 549 -38.04 16.74 3.60
CA HIS A 549 -37.30 15.67 2.95
C HIS A 549 -36.31 16.21 1.93
N GLY A 550 -36.73 17.14 1.07
CA GLY A 550 -35.83 17.77 0.08
C GLY A 550 -34.61 18.45 0.74
N GLN A 551 -34.83 19.16 1.85
CA GLN A 551 -33.74 19.80 2.61
C GLN A 551 -32.80 18.76 3.24
N ARG A 552 -33.35 17.72 3.89
CA ARG A 552 -32.53 16.66 4.50
C ARG A 552 -31.75 15.87 3.46
N LEU A 553 -32.35 15.58 2.31
CA LEU A 553 -31.71 14.91 1.18
C LEU A 553 -30.54 15.74 0.63
N GLN A 554 -30.70 17.06 0.53
CA GLN A 554 -29.62 17.95 0.12
C GLN A 554 -28.43 17.88 1.07
N VAL A 555 -28.69 17.99 2.38
CA VAL A 555 -27.64 17.88 3.41
C VAL A 555 -26.96 16.50 3.37
N LEU A 556 -27.72 15.43 3.16
CA LEU A 556 -27.22 14.06 3.05
C LEU A 556 -26.28 13.85 1.85
N LEU A 557 -26.62 14.44 0.71
CA LEU A 557 -25.89 14.20 -0.53
C LEU A 557 -24.69 15.13 -0.71
N TRP A 558 -24.81 16.40 -0.29
CA TRP A 558 -23.83 17.44 -0.59
C TRP A 558 -23.17 18.11 0.64
N GLY A 559 -23.61 17.82 1.87
CA GLY A 559 -23.15 18.54 3.06
C GLY A 559 -23.80 19.92 3.19
N ALA A 560 -23.47 20.67 4.26
CA ALA A 560 -24.18 21.89 4.69
C ALA A 560 -24.42 22.95 3.60
N ILE A 561 -25.46 23.76 3.81
CA ILE A 561 -25.94 24.87 2.95
C ILE A 561 -24.95 26.04 3.03
N ASP A 562 -23.78 25.93 2.40
CA ASP A 562 -22.98 27.10 2.06
C ASP A 562 -23.32 27.51 0.63
N GLY A 563 -23.74 28.77 0.47
CA GLY A 563 -24.30 29.37 -0.75
C GLY A 563 -23.34 29.52 -1.93
N THR A 564 -22.41 28.57 -2.12
CA THR A 564 -21.53 28.46 -3.27
C THR A 564 -21.51 27.02 -3.75
N VAL A 565 -22.64 26.55 -4.27
CA VAL A 565 -22.62 25.45 -5.24
C VAL A 565 -22.09 26.04 -6.55
N PRO A 566 -20.98 25.54 -7.13
CA PRO A 566 -20.59 25.95 -8.46
C PRO A 566 -21.73 25.57 -9.42
N ALA A 567 -22.36 26.57 -10.01
CA ALA A 567 -23.19 26.36 -11.18
C ALA A 567 -22.31 25.74 -12.27
N GLY A 568 -22.50 24.45 -12.57
CA GLY A 568 -21.84 23.81 -13.70
C GLY A 568 -21.85 22.27 -13.61
N GLY A 569 -22.42 21.51 -14.53
CA GLY A 569 -22.71 21.82 -15.93
C GLY A 569 -23.99 21.18 -16.47
N ASP A 570 -24.50 21.84 -17.53
CA ASP A 570 -25.39 21.34 -18.58
C ASP A 570 -26.80 20.85 -18.23
N LEU A 571 -27.56 21.71 -17.55
CA LEU A 571 -29.02 21.79 -17.78
C LEU A 571 -29.44 22.98 -18.66
N ALA A 572 -28.48 23.81 -19.10
CA ALA A 572 -28.71 24.85 -20.10
C ALA A 572 -28.75 24.31 -21.55
N ALA A 573 -28.33 23.07 -21.78
CA ALA A 573 -28.34 22.41 -23.10
C ALA A 573 -29.71 21.80 -23.51
N LEU A 574 -30.76 21.97 -22.69
CA LEU A 574 -32.15 21.68 -23.09
C LEU A 574 -32.93 22.91 -23.55
N ARG A 575 -32.25 24.04 -23.80
CA ARG A 575 -32.77 25.03 -24.74
C ARG A 575 -32.57 24.50 -26.15
N ALA A 576 -33.67 24.22 -26.82
CA ALA A 576 -33.69 24.05 -28.27
C ALA A 576 -32.85 25.17 -28.94
N PRO A 577 -32.15 24.89 -30.05
CA PRO A 577 -31.39 25.92 -30.74
C PRO A 577 -32.36 26.96 -31.28
N ASP A 578 -32.32 28.18 -30.73
CA ASP A 578 -32.97 29.33 -31.32
C ASP A 578 -32.22 29.69 -32.62
N GLY A 579 -32.91 29.46 -33.74
CA GLY A 579 -32.49 29.87 -35.05
C GLY A 579 -33.71 30.08 -35.95
N GLU A 580 -33.98 31.35 -36.23
CA GLU A 580 -34.80 31.89 -37.33
C GLU A 580 -36.32 31.96 -37.12
N GLY A 581 -36.80 33.18 -36.89
CA GLY A 581 -38.21 33.50 -36.93
C GLY A 581 -38.78 33.50 -38.34
N ALA A 582 -39.96 32.90 -38.51
CA ALA A 582 -41.04 33.37 -39.37
C ALA A 582 -42.19 32.36 -39.32
N ALA A 583 -43.43 32.88 -39.26
CA ALA A 583 -44.70 32.17 -39.36
C ALA A 583 -45.01 31.20 -38.19
N LEU A 584 -46.10 31.34 -37.43
CA LEU A 584 -47.46 31.51 -37.91
C LEU A 584 -48.30 32.10 -36.76
N ARG A 585 -48.73 33.36 -36.92
CA ARG A 585 -49.93 33.84 -36.23
C ARG A 585 -51.15 33.12 -36.82
N SER A 586 -52.15 32.92 -35.96
CA SER A 586 -53.53 32.51 -36.26
C SER A 586 -53.74 31.02 -36.56
N ARG A 587 -54.53 30.34 -35.71
CA ARG A 587 -55.99 30.25 -35.77
C ARG A 587 -56.46 29.31 -34.67
N LEU A 588 -57.43 29.77 -33.89
CA LEU A 588 -58.45 29.05 -33.12
C LEU A 588 -59.02 30.19 -32.24
N GLY A 589 -59.94 31.01 -32.74
CA GLY A 589 -61.28 30.60 -33.13
C GLY A 589 -62.18 30.79 -31.92
N GLU A 590 -62.56 32.05 -31.65
CA GLU A 590 -63.67 32.36 -30.76
C GLU A 590 -64.93 31.66 -31.27
N GLY A 591 -65.65 30.98 -30.36
CA GLY A 591 -66.96 30.40 -30.69
C GLY A 591 -67.21 29.01 -30.13
N ARG A 592 -66.96 28.80 -28.83
CA ARG A 592 -67.77 27.97 -27.89
C ARG A 592 -67.08 27.88 -26.53
N ALA A 593 -67.26 28.95 -25.77
CA ALA A 593 -67.06 28.95 -24.32
C ALA A 593 -68.25 28.21 -23.67
N ALA A 594 -68.04 26.97 -23.26
CA ALA A 594 -68.74 26.26 -22.18
C ALA A 594 -68.19 24.83 -22.12
N LEU A 595 -67.75 24.38 -20.94
CA LEU A 595 -67.08 23.10 -20.66
C LEU A 595 -65.63 22.99 -21.17
N VAL A 596 -64.69 23.43 -20.34
CA VAL A 596 -63.39 22.80 -19.99
C VAL A 596 -62.67 23.88 -19.16
N GLY A 597 -63.01 23.90 -17.86
CA GLY A 597 -62.38 24.76 -16.87
C GLY A 597 -61.69 23.89 -15.83
N GLY A 598 -60.38 24.12 -15.60
CA GLY A 598 -59.67 23.57 -14.44
C GLY A 598 -58.30 22.94 -14.66
N ALA A 599 -57.51 23.34 -15.68
CA ALA A 599 -56.18 22.74 -15.91
C ALA A 599 -55.01 23.72 -16.19
N LEU A 600 -55.17 25.04 -16.05
CA LEU A 600 -54.11 25.99 -16.45
C LEU A 600 -53.69 27.05 -15.42
N SER A 601 -54.17 27.00 -14.17
CA SER A 601 -53.87 28.04 -13.16
C SER A 601 -52.78 27.69 -12.13
N GLY A 602 -52.35 26.43 -12.00
CA GLY A 602 -51.41 26.01 -10.94
C GLY A 602 -49.92 26.33 -11.20
N ALA A 603 -49.47 26.27 -12.45
CA ALA A 603 -48.06 26.45 -12.80
C ALA A 603 -47.58 27.91 -12.70
N LEU A 604 -48.48 28.89 -12.73
CA LEU A 604 -48.14 30.33 -12.72
C LEU A 604 -47.98 30.93 -11.32
N VAL A 605 -48.38 30.23 -10.26
CA VAL A 605 -48.29 30.73 -8.88
C VAL A 605 -46.90 30.44 -8.26
N GLY A 606 -46.31 29.28 -8.56
CA GLY A 606 -44.94 28.93 -8.10
C GLY A 606 -43.85 29.79 -8.73
N LEU A 607 -44.04 30.21 -9.98
CA LEU A 607 -43.09 31.03 -10.73
C LEU A 607 -43.01 32.48 -10.22
N LYS A 608 -44.05 32.96 -9.53
CA LYS A 608 -44.10 34.31 -8.93
C LYS A 608 -43.33 34.41 -7.61
N ALA A 609 -43.11 33.29 -6.92
CA ALA A 609 -42.30 33.24 -5.70
C ALA A 609 -40.79 33.21 -6.03
N ASP A 610 -40.38 32.48 -7.08
CA ASP A 610 -38.98 32.38 -7.53
C ASP A 610 -38.43 33.70 -8.13
N LEU A 611 -39.31 34.57 -8.64
CA LEU A 611 -38.95 35.92 -9.11
C LEU A 611 -38.75 36.95 -7.98
N LEU A 612 -39.30 36.70 -6.79
CA LEU A 612 -39.19 37.60 -5.63
C LEU A 612 -38.00 37.26 -4.71
N SER A 613 -37.36 36.09 -4.89
CA SER A 613 -36.19 35.63 -4.12
C SER A 613 -34.83 35.86 -4.81
N GLY A 614 -34.80 36.47 -6.00
CA GLY A 614 -33.56 36.76 -6.72
C GLY A 614 -32.88 35.53 -7.33
N GLY A 615 -33.63 34.45 -7.62
CA GLY A 615 -33.08 33.25 -8.29
C GLY A 615 -32.27 32.31 -7.38
N LEU A 616 -32.33 32.48 -6.06
CA LEU A 616 -31.62 31.65 -5.07
C LEU A 616 -32.39 30.39 -4.66
N THR A 617 -33.65 30.26 -5.06
CA THR A 617 -34.43 29.03 -4.90
C THR A 617 -34.26 28.19 -6.16
N LEU A 618 -33.31 27.25 -6.13
CA LEU A 618 -33.02 26.24 -7.16
C LEU A 618 -34.26 25.38 -7.53
N GLY A 619 -35.28 25.97 -8.15
CA GLY A 619 -36.52 25.32 -8.54
C GLY A 619 -37.43 24.87 -7.40
N ALA A 620 -37.14 25.17 -6.13
CA ALA A 620 -37.92 24.68 -4.99
C ALA A 620 -39.40 25.14 -5.01
N GLY A 621 -39.67 26.37 -5.48
CA GLY A 621 -41.03 26.89 -5.66
C GLY A 621 -41.79 26.25 -6.82
N ALA A 622 -41.09 25.94 -7.92
CA ALA A 622 -41.62 25.18 -9.05
C ALA A 622 -41.84 23.68 -8.71
N VAL A 623 -41.02 23.11 -7.84
CA VAL A 623 -41.05 21.69 -7.42
C VAL A 623 -42.19 21.39 -6.44
N ALA A 624 -42.50 22.31 -5.54
CA ALA A 624 -43.71 22.26 -4.70
C ALA A 624 -45.00 22.42 -5.53
N GLY A 625 -45.03 23.41 -6.43
CA GLY A 625 -46.19 23.68 -7.28
C GLY A 625 -46.47 22.61 -8.35
N GLY A 626 -45.42 21.93 -8.84
CA GLY A 626 -45.50 20.91 -9.89
C GLY A 626 -46.11 19.58 -9.44
N LEU A 627 -45.92 19.17 -8.18
CA LEU A 627 -46.45 17.90 -7.65
C LEU A 627 -47.98 17.93 -7.48
N ILE A 628 -48.53 19.03 -6.95
CA ILE A 628 -49.98 19.21 -6.84
C ILE A 628 -50.60 19.53 -8.21
N GLY A 629 -49.87 20.25 -9.08
CA GLY A 629 -50.29 20.55 -10.44
C GLY A 629 -50.37 19.32 -11.36
N ALA A 630 -49.41 18.39 -11.26
CA ALA A 630 -49.39 17.16 -12.07
C ALA A 630 -50.35 16.07 -11.56
N LEU A 631 -50.70 16.08 -10.27
CA LEU A 631 -51.73 15.19 -9.72
C LEU A 631 -53.15 15.74 -9.93
N GLY A 632 -53.30 17.04 -10.14
CA GLY A 632 -54.58 17.73 -10.29
C GLY A 632 -55.42 17.68 -9.01
N ALA A 633 -56.26 18.68 -8.78
CA ALA A 633 -57.21 18.67 -7.65
C ALA A 633 -58.14 17.42 -7.65
N ALA A 634 -58.25 16.71 -8.77
CA ALA A 634 -59.01 15.46 -8.89
C ALA A 634 -58.27 14.19 -8.38
N GLY A 635 -56.93 14.19 -8.32
CA GLY A 635 -56.13 13.04 -7.89
C GLY A 635 -56.03 12.89 -6.37
N ALA A 636 -55.95 14.02 -5.64
CA ALA A 636 -55.91 14.04 -4.17
C ALA A 636 -57.26 13.61 -3.56
N ALA A 637 -58.39 13.98 -4.20
CA ALA A 637 -59.74 13.59 -3.78
C ALA A 637 -60.01 12.06 -3.81
N ARG A 638 -59.18 11.27 -4.52
CA ARG A 638 -59.31 9.81 -4.66
C ARG A 638 -58.27 8.99 -3.87
N GLY A 639 -57.30 9.63 -3.22
CA GLY A 639 -56.19 8.94 -2.53
C GLY A 639 -56.36 8.77 -1.02
N LEU A 640 -57.55 9.12 -0.50
CA LEU A 640 -57.82 9.21 0.93
C LEU A 640 -58.89 8.20 1.33
N ASN A 641 -58.62 7.48 2.40
CA ASN A 641 -59.55 6.54 2.99
C ASN A 641 -60.13 7.11 4.29
N LEU A 642 -61.45 6.99 4.44
CA LEU A 642 -62.13 7.28 5.69
C LEU A 642 -62.00 6.03 6.58
N VAL A 643 -61.14 6.10 7.59
CA VAL A 643 -60.96 4.99 8.53
C VAL A 643 -61.88 5.23 9.72
N ARG A 644 -62.86 4.34 9.90
CA ARG A 644 -63.62 4.27 11.15
C ARG A 644 -62.74 3.59 12.20
N GLY A 645 -62.01 4.42 12.94
CA GLY A 645 -61.14 3.95 14.01
C GLY A 645 -61.92 3.41 15.21
N THR A 646 -61.22 2.69 16.09
CA THR A 646 -61.80 2.21 17.35
C THR A 646 -61.96 3.32 18.39
N ASP A 647 -61.23 4.42 18.23
CA ASP A 647 -61.24 5.61 19.09
C ASP A 647 -62.02 6.78 18.48
N ARG A 648 -61.75 7.14 17.21
CA ARG A 648 -62.45 8.19 16.46
C ARG A 648 -62.34 7.95 14.95
N SER A 649 -63.22 8.56 14.16
CA SER A 649 -63.09 8.52 12.70
C SER A 649 -61.96 9.46 12.25
N PHE A 650 -61.13 9.04 11.30
CA PHE A 650 -60.04 9.86 10.76
C PHE A 650 -59.83 9.64 9.27
N VAL A 651 -59.17 10.60 8.63
CA VAL A 651 -58.75 10.52 7.22
C VAL A 651 -57.27 10.11 7.17
N ALA A 652 -56.96 9.16 6.29
CA ALA A 652 -55.59 8.65 6.09
C ALA A 652 -55.33 8.36 4.60
N TRP A 653 -54.05 8.29 4.22
CA TRP A 653 -53.64 7.91 2.86
C TRP A 653 -53.93 6.43 2.55
N ASP A 654 -54.52 6.18 1.38
CA ASP A 654 -54.76 4.82 0.88
C ASP A 654 -53.50 4.14 0.34
N GLU A 655 -53.59 2.84 0.06
CA GLU A 655 -52.47 2.02 -0.44
C GLU A 655 -51.95 2.51 -1.80
N ALA A 656 -52.84 3.00 -2.67
CA ALA A 656 -52.49 3.46 -4.00
C ALA A 656 -51.74 4.80 -3.97
N ALA A 657 -52.12 5.70 -3.07
CA ALA A 657 -51.45 6.97 -2.82
C ALA A 657 -50.05 6.75 -2.28
N LEU A 658 -49.89 5.87 -1.28
CA LEU A 658 -48.57 5.52 -0.74
C LEU A 658 -47.67 4.86 -1.79
N GLY A 659 -48.22 4.01 -2.66
CA GLY A 659 -47.49 3.47 -3.81
C GLY A 659 -46.97 4.56 -4.75
N ARG A 660 -47.78 5.57 -5.06
CA ARG A 660 -47.36 6.72 -5.88
C ARG A 660 -46.27 7.55 -5.19
N TYR A 661 -46.43 7.86 -3.90
CA TYR A 661 -45.43 8.62 -3.14
C TYR A 661 -44.10 7.87 -3.04
N THR A 662 -44.15 6.53 -2.89
CA THR A 662 -42.95 5.69 -2.90
C THR A 662 -42.20 5.81 -4.23
N ALA A 663 -42.89 5.70 -5.37
CA ALA A 663 -42.28 5.83 -6.68
C ALA A 663 -41.65 7.22 -6.90
N VAL A 664 -42.35 8.29 -6.50
CA VAL A 664 -41.87 9.67 -6.62
C VAL A 664 -40.63 9.91 -5.76
N LEU A 665 -40.63 9.47 -4.49
CA LEU A 665 -39.50 9.67 -3.59
C LEU A 665 -38.25 8.89 -4.05
N LEU A 666 -38.43 7.65 -4.52
CA LEU A 666 -37.33 6.85 -5.07
C LEU A 666 -36.77 7.46 -6.37
N GLN A 667 -37.64 7.95 -7.27
CA GLN A 667 -37.21 8.63 -8.48
C GLN A 667 -36.37 9.86 -8.13
N ARG A 668 -36.83 10.69 -7.19
CA ARG A 668 -36.11 11.89 -6.74
C ARG A 668 -34.76 11.56 -6.10
N ALA A 669 -34.71 10.50 -5.29
CA ALA A 669 -33.45 10.02 -4.73
C ALA A 669 -32.46 9.59 -5.81
N LEU A 670 -32.92 8.87 -6.84
CA LEU A 670 -32.06 8.46 -7.96
C LEU A 670 -31.56 9.66 -8.78
N VAL A 671 -32.43 10.63 -9.06
CA VAL A 671 -32.05 11.87 -9.75
C VAL A 671 -31.02 12.65 -8.93
N ALA A 672 -31.25 12.82 -7.62
CA ALA A 672 -30.39 13.63 -6.77
C ALA A 672 -29.04 12.94 -6.47
N ALA A 673 -29.05 11.64 -6.16
CA ALA A 673 -27.85 10.92 -5.74
C ALA A 673 -27.00 10.39 -6.92
N HIS A 674 -27.64 10.09 -8.07
CA HIS A 674 -26.98 9.45 -9.22
C HIS A 674 -27.04 10.28 -10.50
N GLY A 675 -27.67 11.46 -10.49
CA GLY A 675 -27.71 12.36 -11.65
C GLY A 675 -28.49 11.81 -12.85
N LEU A 676 -29.35 10.81 -12.65
CA LEU A 676 -30.17 10.23 -13.71
C LEU A 676 -31.21 11.23 -14.20
N ALA A 677 -31.55 11.18 -15.49
CA ALA A 677 -32.69 11.92 -16.01
C ALA A 677 -33.98 11.41 -15.34
N PRO A 678 -34.97 12.28 -15.03
CA PRO A 678 -36.20 11.84 -14.35
C PRO A 678 -36.93 10.70 -15.06
N GLU A 679 -37.00 10.74 -16.39
CA GLU A 679 -37.65 9.70 -17.20
C GLU A 679 -36.89 8.37 -17.13
N GLU A 680 -35.56 8.43 -17.19
CA GLU A 680 -34.70 7.25 -17.07
C GLU A 680 -34.80 6.62 -15.68
N ALA A 681 -34.82 7.43 -14.62
CA ALA A 681 -35.02 6.97 -13.26
C ALA A 681 -36.37 6.22 -13.11
N THR A 682 -37.45 6.75 -13.70
CA THR A 682 -38.75 6.08 -13.71
C THR A 682 -38.70 4.75 -14.47
N GLN A 683 -38.08 4.72 -15.65
CA GLN A 683 -37.95 3.51 -16.46
C GLN A 683 -37.19 2.41 -15.71
N ARG A 684 -36.08 2.76 -15.03
CA ARG A 684 -35.28 1.82 -14.24
C ARG A 684 -36.01 1.32 -12.98
N LEU A 685 -36.80 2.18 -12.33
CA LEU A 685 -37.54 1.83 -11.12
C LEU A 685 -38.77 0.95 -11.39
N ALA A 686 -39.43 1.10 -12.54
CA ALA A 686 -40.68 0.39 -12.85
C ALA A 686 -40.62 -1.13 -12.64
N PRO A 687 -39.63 -1.89 -13.18
CA PRO A 687 -39.56 -3.34 -12.97
C PRO A 687 -39.23 -3.72 -11.52
N ALA A 688 -38.38 -2.94 -10.83
CA ALA A 688 -38.00 -3.19 -9.44
C ALA A 688 -39.20 -2.99 -8.50
N LEU A 689 -39.96 -1.91 -8.70
CA LEU A 689 -41.18 -1.62 -7.94
C LEU A 689 -42.28 -2.66 -8.20
N ALA A 690 -42.46 -3.10 -9.45
CA ALA A 690 -43.44 -4.13 -9.78
C ALA A 690 -43.15 -5.44 -9.03
N GLY A 691 -41.88 -5.85 -8.95
CA GLY A 691 -41.49 -7.05 -8.21
C GLY A 691 -41.70 -6.95 -6.69
N ARG A 692 -41.79 -5.74 -6.13
CA ARG A 692 -41.84 -5.46 -4.67
C ARG A 692 -43.19 -4.93 -4.21
N HIS A 693 -44.12 -4.74 -5.16
CA HIS A 693 -45.47 -4.24 -4.90
C HIS A 693 -46.20 -5.04 -3.82
N GLY A 694 -46.15 -6.38 -3.87
CA GLY A 694 -46.82 -7.24 -2.88
C GLY A 694 -46.24 -7.12 -1.45
N GLN A 695 -44.93 -6.89 -1.33
CA GLN A 695 -44.28 -6.70 -0.02
C GLN A 695 -44.64 -5.34 0.57
N LEU A 696 -44.56 -4.27 -0.22
CA LEU A 696 -44.95 -2.91 0.20
C LEU A 696 -46.43 -2.84 0.56
N ALA A 697 -47.29 -3.44 -0.25
CA ALA A 697 -48.73 -3.56 0.01
C ALA A 697 -49.04 -4.22 1.37
N THR A 698 -48.32 -5.29 1.70
CA THR A 698 -48.45 -5.96 3.01
C THR A 698 -48.10 -5.01 4.16
N LEU A 699 -47.03 -4.23 4.03
CA LEU A 699 -46.64 -3.22 5.01
C LEU A 699 -47.70 -2.11 5.15
N TRP A 700 -48.26 -1.64 4.05
CA TRP A 700 -49.33 -0.63 4.07
C TRP A 700 -50.62 -1.10 4.73
N ARG A 701 -50.95 -2.39 4.60
CA ARG A 701 -52.14 -2.99 5.26
C ARG A 701 -51.92 -3.34 6.72
N ALA A 702 -50.66 -3.55 7.13
CA ALA A 702 -50.28 -3.85 8.51
C ALA A 702 -50.35 -2.62 9.46
N ARG A 703 -50.58 -1.42 8.91
CA ARG A 703 -50.80 -0.18 9.68
C ARG A 703 -51.99 -0.31 10.65
N ARG A 704 -51.89 0.30 11.81
CA ARG A 704 -52.92 0.23 12.85
C ARG A 704 -54.11 1.12 12.51
N LYS A 705 -55.32 0.70 12.91
CA LYS A 705 -56.58 1.44 12.66
C LYS A 705 -56.98 2.37 13.81
N THR A 706 -56.02 2.83 14.59
CA THR A 706 -56.19 3.75 15.73
C THR A 706 -55.66 5.13 15.35
N CYS A 707 -56.32 6.21 15.76
CA CYS A 707 -55.89 7.56 15.36
C CYS A 707 -54.59 7.97 16.06
N ALA A 708 -54.41 7.62 17.34
CA ALA A 708 -53.23 7.94 18.13
C ALA A 708 -52.23 6.76 18.20
N ASN A 709 -51.19 6.79 17.36
CA ASN A 709 -50.21 5.69 17.25
C ASN A 709 -48.76 6.18 17.46
N PRO A 710 -48.36 6.49 18.72
CA PRO A 710 -46.99 6.87 19.00
C PRO A 710 -46.03 5.72 18.64
N GLY A 711 -45.02 6.01 17.83
CA GLY A 711 -43.99 5.05 17.40
C GLY A 711 -44.33 4.21 16.17
N GLU A 712 -45.53 4.33 15.58
CA GLU A 712 -45.87 3.61 14.34
C GLU A 712 -44.96 4.00 13.18
N ALA A 713 -44.71 5.31 12.99
CA ALA A 713 -43.79 5.80 11.97
C ALA A 713 -42.38 5.22 12.13
N ALA A 714 -41.86 5.11 13.35
CA ALA A 714 -40.53 4.55 13.60
C ALA A 714 -40.46 3.04 13.27
N ALA A 715 -41.47 2.26 13.67
CA ALA A 715 -41.54 0.84 13.37
C ALA A 715 -41.72 0.56 11.87
N LEU A 716 -42.54 1.36 11.20
CA LEU A 716 -42.78 1.27 9.77
C LEU A 716 -41.51 1.68 8.98
N ALA A 717 -40.80 2.73 9.40
CA ALA A 717 -39.53 3.13 8.79
C ALA A 717 -38.51 1.98 8.80
N LEU A 718 -38.31 1.31 9.95
CA LEU A 718 -37.42 0.16 10.04
C LEU A 718 -37.81 -0.97 9.09
N SER A 719 -39.12 -1.23 8.95
CA SER A 719 -39.65 -2.28 8.07
C SER A 719 -39.54 -1.94 6.57
N LEU A 720 -39.50 -0.64 6.23
CA LEU A 720 -39.39 -0.14 4.86
C LEU A 720 -37.95 -0.10 4.34
N GLN A 721 -36.94 -0.06 5.21
CA GLN A 721 -35.53 0.09 4.77
C GLN A 721 -35.09 -1.03 3.82
N ALA A 722 -35.34 -2.30 4.15
CA ALA A 722 -34.95 -3.43 3.30
C ALA A 722 -35.62 -3.40 1.90
N PRO A 723 -36.95 -3.35 1.76
CA PRO A 723 -37.59 -3.33 0.44
C PRO A 723 -37.21 -2.10 -0.39
N LEU A 724 -37.00 -0.94 0.22
CA LEU A 724 -36.56 0.26 -0.49
C LEU A 724 -35.10 0.14 -0.98
N ALA A 725 -34.19 -0.35 -0.13
CA ALA A 725 -32.81 -0.61 -0.51
C ALA A 725 -32.72 -1.59 -1.69
N ASP A 726 -33.44 -2.72 -1.62
CA ASP A 726 -33.44 -3.74 -2.66
C ASP A 726 -34.01 -3.20 -3.98
N THR A 727 -35.03 -2.34 -3.91
CA THR A 727 -35.61 -1.67 -5.08
C THR A 727 -34.58 -0.76 -5.75
N LEU A 728 -33.84 0.05 -4.97
CA LEU A 728 -32.80 0.94 -5.50
C LEU A 728 -31.63 0.15 -6.10
N VAL A 729 -31.13 -0.88 -5.40
CA VAL A 729 -30.05 -1.74 -5.91
C VAL A 729 -30.45 -2.42 -7.22
N GLN A 730 -31.67 -2.96 -7.29
CA GLN A 730 -32.17 -3.58 -8.51
C GLN A 730 -32.33 -2.57 -9.66
N ALA A 731 -32.79 -1.35 -9.38
CA ALA A 731 -32.95 -0.30 -10.40
C ALA A 731 -31.60 0.23 -10.93
N LEU A 732 -30.58 0.28 -10.08
CA LEU A 732 -29.25 0.77 -10.46
C LEU A 732 -28.40 -0.29 -11.16
N GLY A 733 -28.70 -1.59 -10.97
CA GLY A 733 -27.84 -2.69 -11.39
C GLY A 733 -26.60 -2.83 -10.49
N GLY A 734 -25.70 -3.79 -10.76
CA GLY A 734 -24.40 -3.90 -10.08
C GLY A 734 -24.33 -4.93 -8.92
N PRO A 735 -23.24 -4.92 -8.12
CA PRO A 735 -23.01 -5.89 -7.05
C PRO A 735 -24.06 -5.79 -5.94
N GLY A 736 -24.46 -6.94 -5.40
CA GLY A 736 -25.37 -6.99 -4.25
C GLY A 736 -24.76 -6.30 -3.03
N ARG A 737 -25.60 -5.81 -2.12
CA ARG A 737 -25.20 -5.06 -0.89
C ARG A 737 -24.21 -5.81 0.03
N HIS A 738 -24.02 -7.11 -0.18
CA HIS A 738 -23.16 -8.01 0.60
C HIS A 738 -22.09 -8.73 -0.25
N ALA A 739 -21.83 -8.28 -1.48
CA ALA A 739 -20.83 -8.90 -2.36
C ALA A 739 -19.39 -8.48 -2.02
#